data_AF-A0A395RRP6-F1
#
_entry.id   AF-A0A395RRP6-F1
#
_cell.length_a   1.000
_cell.length_b   1.000
_cell.length_c   1.000
_cell.angle_alpha   90.00
_cell.angle_beta   90.00
_cell.angle_gamma   90.00
#
_symmetry.space_group_name_H-M   'P 1'
#
loop_
_entity.id
_entity.type
_entity.pdbx_description
1 polymer ?
#
loop_
_entity_poly.entity_id
_entity_poly.type
_entity_poly.pdbx_seq_one_letter_code
_entity_poly.pdbx_strand_id
1 'polypeptide(L)'
;MSSNLKLQALTFQKAVSVYIPTWKDTVAWAKRDPDLISQLKTGYPRFFVPLVVGQLAEKLLQCFSSESNPDELPTELRVLLAESGRSAMLLPAGHHASMCQEYLNAKNKGVTFVLRADFDNGVYFADTPPKKCTLDEVYAVVYPRELAVEAKAFWQHTGFGVSSRRATHWLENAPSLNQNNESSEIDLRSEQAANSKLFVQRRIADLLSTENNCLDTDDVFLYPSGMSSISHVAETIQHLKTDVKRIVAILGFLYVDTFKVLTNIYGFDYKLYGATPSDLVALEADLVGGLQLSALFTEFPGNPLLGSVDLERLQKLGVDHDFLFVVDDTVATSVNVDLISYCDVVCTSLTKMFSGSCNVMGGSIALNPQTRLFPIMKQLLKDGFIDTYFPRDAIVMEKNSANFEERVSTANNNAERTAEMLRTHTSVEQVYYPKGNPTQDIYEKYKRPKRGYGYLLSVRFKTSEAAIAFHDALDVAKGPSLGTNFTLCSQLDSIMRLLPCLAKLSLVFACTRVVYRKQLQAGPSYITGRTVDYTPDNDLTFWIFPAGINRHGGISDNPLKWKSRYGSTMATMFNRISVEGLNEKGLSGSSLFLGGSDYSQRDSRPGLSAGVWLQYYLDQYDNVKDIAKDHCPDTWRDKEKIQIVRESPIEGLETKIHITLSDTRGDNLIMEYADPEQRLRCYRSEYYDVVAGDTYHMKRQRSKKKIWSKVEGRMLEQWPFPYERYDRLFFYNYHIKSSDSFDSALAHTMGMIRALVVPQIHIKKFTDNRVRDMWPTQWMMYTAPAVGFVYFESAKTPLSFNYKLSNFDLFHGSDIKLLRVRDRQQDWQNGTRDFTHEFRNRETGDIVPFMVDDFGLP
;
A
#
# COMPACT_ATOMS: atom_id res chain seq x y z
N MET A 1 -24.51 4.22 35.89
CA MET A 1 -24.29 5.61 36.37
C MET A 1 -25.11 6.56 35.51
N SER A 2 -26.21 7.05 36.04
CA SER A 2 -27.05 8.10 35.46
C SER A 2 -26.84 9.39 36.25
N SER A 3 -26.16 10.37 35.66
CA SER A 3 -26.34 11.82 35.88
C SER A 3 -25.26 12.60 35.13
N ASN A 4 -25.68 13.66 34.42
CA ASN A 4 -24.88 14.66 33.69
C ASN A 4 -24.51 14.44 32.21
N LEU A 5 -25.27 13.64 31.45
CA LEU A 5 -25.25 13.65 29.97
C LEU A 5 -26.26 14.63 29.34
N LYS A 6 -26.46 15.80 29.96
CA LYS A 6 -27.20 16.94 29.38
C LYS A 6 -26.26 17.99 28.76
N LEU A 7 -25.05 17.59 28.37
CA LEU A 7 -24.16 18.42 27.56
C LEU A 7 -24.41 18.16 26.07
N GLN A 8 -24.95 19.18 25.40
CA GLN A 8 -24.76 19.48 23.98
C GLN A 8 -25.35 18.50 22.94
N ALA A 9 -26.67 18.48 22.78
CA ALA A 9 -27.34 17.85 21.63
C ALA A 9 -26.90 18.42 20.24
N LEU A 10 -26.13 19.52 20.20
CA LEU A 10 -25.55 20.13 19.00
C LEU A 10 -24.09 19.69 18.69
N THR A 11 -23.44 18.87 19.51
CA THR A 11 -22.03 18.49 19.29
C THR A 11 -21.82 17.29 18.39
N PHE A 12 -22.78 16.36 18.34
CA PHE A 12 -22.61 15.13 17.57
C PHE A 12 -22.45 15.37 16.07
N GLN A 13 -23.00 16.46 15.51
CA GLN A 13 -22.94 16.75 14.06
C GLN A 13 -21.60 17.30 13.56
N LYS A 14 -20.73 17.78 14.47
CA LYS A 14 -19.48 18.49 14.13
C LYS A 14 -18.21 17.75 14.58
N ALA A 15 -18.36 16.51 15.02
CA ALA A 15 -17.24 15.67 15.46
C ALA A 15 -16.33 15.28 14.29
N VAL A 16 -15.03 15.28 14.53
CA VAL A 16 -13.96 14.91 13.58
C VAL A 16 -13.32 13.56 13.93
N SER A 17 -14.02 12.74 14.73
CA SER A 17 -13.62 11.39 15.12
C SER A 17 -14.86 10.50 15.24
N VAL A 18 -14.65 9.19 15.34
CA VAL A 18 -15.69 8.17 15.46
C VAL A 18 -15.34 7.21 16.60
N TYR A 19 -16.35 6.62 17.24
CA TYR A 19 -16.18 5.66 18.31
C TYR A 19 -16.40 4.23 17.80
N ILE A 20 -15.42 3.36 18.00
CA ILE A 20 -15.37 1.97 17.54
C ILE A 20 -15.01 1.08 18.76
N PRO A 21 -16.01 0.60 19.53
CA PRO A 21 -15.82 0.16 20.92
C PRO A 21 -15.07 -1.16 21.09
N THR A 22 -15.19 -2.09 20.14
CA THR A 22 -14.58 -3.42 20.26
C THR A 22 -13.59 -3.71 19.13
N TRP A 23 -12.74 -4.71 19.36
CA TRP A 23 -11.82 -5.22 18.35
C TRP A 23 -12.60 -5.76 17.15
N LYS A 24 -13.73 -6.43 17.40
CA LYS A 24 -14.64 -6.90 16.36
C LYS A 24 -15.16 -5.75 15.50
N ASP A 25 -15.60 -4.65 16.11
CA ASP A 25 -16.06 -3.46 15.38
C ASP A 25 -14.93 -2.84 14.57
N THR A 26 -13.71 -2.86 15.10
CA THR A 26 -12.53 -2.35 14.40
C THR A 26 -12.16 -3.21 13.20
N VAL A 27 -12.26 -4.54 13.33
CA VAL A 27 -12.09 -5.46 12.19
C VAL A 27 -13.17 -5.24 11.14
N ALA A 28 -14.44 -5.09 11.56
CA ALA A 28 -15.55 -4.80 10.65
C ALA A 28 -15.33 -3.45 9.92
N TRP A 29 -14.89 -2.43 10.65
CA TRP A 29 -14.53 -1.13 10.09
C TRP A 29 -13.39 -1.23 9.07
N ALA A 30 -12.31 -1.94 9.41
CA ALA A 30 -11.17 -2.14 8.51
C ALA A 30 -11.55 -2.93 7.25
N LYS A 31 -12.51 -3.86 7.35
CA LYS A 31 -13.08 -4.61 6.23
C LYS A 31 -14.15 -3.85 5.43
N ARG A 32 -14.48 -2.60 5.83
CA ARG A 32 -15.56 -1.79 5.26
C ARG A 32 -16.91 -2.51 5.27
N ASP A 33 -17.21 -3.19 6.37
CA ASP A 33 -18.50 -3.85 6.59
C ASP A 33 -19.66 -2.84 6.39
N PRO A 34 -20.59 -3.09 5.45
CA PRO A 34 -21.67 -2.14 5.14
C PRO A 34 -22.58 -1.83 6.34
N ASP A 35 -22.81 -2.78 7.23
CA ASP A 35 -23.71 -2.62 8.38
C ASP A 35 -23.05 -1.72 9.44
N LEU A 36 -21.74 -1.85 9.64
CA LEU A 36 -21.01 -0.93 10.52
C LEU A 36 -20.86 0.46 9.88
N ILE A 37 -20.48 0.53 8.60
CA ILE A 37 -20.26 1.81 7.90
C ILE A 37 -21.54 2.64 7.86
N SER A 38 -22.70 2.02 7.65
CA SER A 38 -24.00 2.69 7.66
C SER A 38 -24.42 3.22 9.02
N GLN A 39 -23.86 2.70 10.12
CA GLN A 39 -24.10 3.19 11.48
C GLN A 39 -23.21 4.38 11.87
N LEU A 40 -22.16 4.68 11.10
CA LEU A 40 -21.29 5.82 11.37
C LEU A 40 -22.05 7.12 11.10
N LYS A 41 -22.15 7.97 12.13
CA LYS A 41 -22.85 9.27 12.03
C LYS A 41 -21.89 10.42 11.71
N THR A 42 -20.67 10.32 12.21
CA THR A 42 -19.59 11.30 12.05
C THR A 42 -18.24 10.62 12.01
N GLY A 43 -17.23 11.37 11.58
CA GLY A 43 -15.87 10.90 11.51
C GLY A 43 -14.95 11.93 10.86
N TYR A 44 -13.66 11.64 10.88
CA TYR A 44 -12.69 12.43 10.13
C TYR A 44 -12.90 12.18 8.62
N PRO A 45 -12.87 13.22 7.75
CA PRO A 45 -13.10 13.10 6.30
C PRO A 45 -12.30 12.01 5.59
N ARG A 46 -11.12 11.63 6.12
CA ARG A 46 -10.34 10.46 5.67
C ARG A 46 -11.16 9.17 5.63
N PHE A 47 -11.96 8.93 6.66
CA PHE A 47 -12.68 7.67 6.83
C PHE A 47 -14.14 7.81 6.40
N PHE A 48 -14.69 9.01 6.61
CA PHE A 48 -16.11 9.26 6.52
C PHE A 48 -16.34 10.69 6.05
N VAL A 49 -16.98 10.87 4.90
CA VAL A 49 -17.49 12.18 4.50
C VAL A 49 -18.70 12.48 5.40
N PRO A 50 -18.72 13.59 6.15
CA PRO A 50 -19.84 13.90 7.04
C PRO A 50 -21.18 13.90 6.28
N LEU A 51 -22.21 13.25 6.85
CA LEU A 51 -23.53 13.13 6.19
C LEU A 51 -24.11 14.50 5.82
N VAL A 52 -23.90 15.51 6.67
CA VAL A 52 -24.35 16.89 6.43
C VAL A 52 -23.74 17.50 5.16
N VAL A 53 -22.52 17.10 4.80
CA VAL A 53 -21.87 17.55 3.55
C VAL A 53 -22.52 16.87 2.35
N GLY A 54 -22.83 15.58 2.46
CA GLY A 54 -23.59 14.85 1.43
C GLY A 54 -25.01 15.38 1.25
N GLN A 55 -25.69 15.76 2.35
CA GLN A 55 -27.00 16.41 2.32
C GLN A 55 -26.96 17.75 1.59
N LEU A 56 -25.94 18.57 1.87
CA LEU A 56 -25.73 19.82 1.13
C LEU A 56 -25.50 19.55 -0.36
N ALA A 57 -24.66 18.58 -0.71
CA ALA A 57 -24.38 18.24 -2.10
C ALA A 57 -25.67 17.84 -2.85
N GLU A 58 -26.48 16.98 -2.25
CA GLU A 58 -27.76 16.55 -2.81
C GLU A 58 -28.73 17.72 -2.98
N LYS A 59 -28.88 18.59 -1.97
CA LYS A 59 -29.74 19.77 -2.08
C LYS A 59 -29.28 20.73 -3.19
N LEU A 60 -27.98 20.99 -3.32
CA LEU A 60 -27.45 21.85 -4.38
C LEU A 60 -27.72 21.28 -5.77
N LEU A 61 -27.61 19.95 -5.94
CA LEU A 61 -27.96 19.28 -7.19
C LEU A 61 -29.46 19.39 -7.51
N GLN A 62 -30.32 19.28 -6.49
CA GLN A 62 -31.77 19.43 -6.62
C GLN A 62 -32.14 20.86 -7.03
N CYS A 63 -31.61 21.88 -6.35
CA CYS A 63 -31.82 23.29 -6.69
C CYS A 63 -31.39 23.60 -8.12
N PHE A 64 -30.19 23.15 -8.51
CA PHE A 64 -29.69 23.32 -9.88
C PHE A 64 -30.63 22.67 -10.90
N SER A 65 -31.11 21.47 -10.63
CA SER A 65 -32.00 20.73 -11.53
C SER A 65 -33.40 21.36 -11.65
N SER A 66 -33.88 22.05 -10.60
CA SER A 66 -35.19 22.72 -10.63
C SER A 66 -35.16 24.11 -11.25
N GLU A 67 -34.05 24.82 -11.15
CA GLU A 67 -33.93 26.23 -11.59
C GLU A 67 -33.33 26.36 -13.00
N SER A 68 -32.59 25.36 -13.48
CA SER A 68 -31.92 25.43 -14.78
C SER A 68 -32.86 25.10 -15.94
N ASN A 69 -32.73 25.84 -17.05
CA ASN A 69 -33.34 25.47 -18.32
C ASN A 69 -32.59 24.28 -18.95
N PRO A 70 -33.19 23.09 -19.11
CA PRO A 70 -32.49 21.92 -19.65
C PRO A 70 -31.95 22.13 -21.07
N ASP A 71 -32.56 23.00 -21.88
CA ASP A 71 -32.14 23.22 -23.26
C ASP A 71 -30.83 24.02 -23.38
N GLU A 72 -30.40 24.67 -22.29
CA GLU A 72 -29.17 25.47 -22.22
C GLU A 72 -27.98 24.69 -21.62
N LEU A 73 -28.20 23.46 -21.15
CA LEU A 73 -27.17 22.63 -20.51
C LEU A 73 -26.48 21.69 -21.51
N PRO A 74 -25.16 21.42 -21.34
CA PRO A 74 -24.48 20.35 -22.07
C PRO A 74 -25.24 19.02 -21.96
N THR A 75 -25.34 18.29 -23.06
CA THR A 75 -26.10 17.03 -23.12
C THR A 75 -25.58 16.01 -22.12
N GLU A 76 -24.26 15.93 -21.95
CA GLU A 76 -23.58 15.05 -21.01
C GLU A 76 -23.89 15.43 -19.56
N LEU A 77 -24.00 16.73 -19.25
CA LEU A 77 -24.39 17.19 -17.91
C LEU A 77 -25.85 16.82 -17.62
N ARG A 78 -26.76 16.97 -18.59
CA ARG A 78 -28.15 16.54 -18.44
C ARG A 78 -28.27 15.04 -18.16
N VAL A 79 -27.52 14.22 -18.91
CA VAL A 79 -27.48 12.77 -18.70
C VAL A 79 -26.96 12.46 -17.30
N LEU A 80 -25.84 13.08 -16.90
CA LEU A 80 -25.28 12.89 -15.56
C LEU A 80 -26.25 13.31 -14.45
N LEU A 81 -26.97 14.42 -14.63
CA LEU A 81 -28.01 14.88 -13.70
C LEU A 81 -29.29 14.04 -13.73
N ALA A 82 -29.46 13.12 -14.66
CA ALA A 82 -30.55 12.15 -14.66
C ALA A 82 -30.13 10.80 -14.07
N GLU A 83 -28.82 10.49 -14.03
CA GLU A 83 -28.29 9.21 -13.56
C GLU A 83 -28.59 8.94 -12.09
N SER A 84 -28.95 7.68 -11.79
CA SER A 84 -29.15 7.19 -10.42
C SER A 84 -27.80 6.95 -9.73
N GLY A 85 -27.61 7.50 -8.54
CA GLY A 85 -26.37 7.32 -7.77
C GLY A 85 -25.25 8.29 -8.10
N ARG A 86 -25.52 9.32 -8.92
CA ARG A 86 -24.66 10.51 -9.05
C ARG A 86 -24.44 11.19 -7.71
N SER A 87 -23.36 11.96 -7.58
CA SER A 87 -23.12 12.78 -6.39
C SER A 87 -22.21 13.96 -6.74
N ALA A 88 -21.88 14.79 -5.76
CA ALA A 88 -20.98 15.92 -5.96
C ALA A 88 -19.97 16.08 -4.81
N MET A 89 -18.74 16.45 -5.15
CA MET A 89 -17.71 16.82 -4.19
C MET A 89 -17.79 18.32 -3.92
N LEU A 90 -17.96 18.70 -2.66
CA LEU A 90 -18.09 20.10 -2.26
C LEU A 90 -16.74 20.69 -1.85
N LEU A 91 -16.35 21.77 -2.52
CA LEU A 91 -15.07 22.44 -2.34
C LEU A 91 -15.27 23.95 -2.08
N PRO A 92 -14.43 24.56 -1.24
CA PRO A 92 -14.59 25.94 -0.79
C PRO A 92 -14.11 26.97 -1.81
N ALA A 93 -13.36 26.57 -2.84
CA ALA A 93 -12.70 27.47 -3.78
C ALA A 93 -12.74 26.90 -5.21
N GLY A 94 -12.82 27.79 -6.21
CA GLY A 94 -12.97 27.38 -7.60
C GLY A 94 -11.74 26.65 -8.14
N HIS A 95 -10.52 27.07 -7.77
CA HIS A 95 -9.30 26.38 -8.19
C HIS A 95 -9.19 24.95 -7.63
N HIS A 96 -9.60 24.73 -6.37
CA HIS A 96 -9.72 23.36 -5.82
C HIS A 96 -10.73 22.54 -6.62
N ALA A 97 -11.83 23.15 -7.07
CA ALA A 97 -12.84 22.48 -7.91
C ALA A 97 -12.29 22.09 -9.27
N SER A 98 -11.53 22.96 -9.93
CA SER A 98 -10.81 22.63 -11.17
C SER A 98 -9.84 21.47 -10.95
N MET A 99 -9.03 21.50 -9.89
CA MET A 99 -8.10 20.40 -9.57
C MET A 99 -8.83 19.07 -9.33
N CYS A 100 -9.96 19.09 -8.63
CA CYS A 100 -10.78 17.91 -8.41
C CYS A 100 -11.37 17.38 -9.71
N GLN A 101 -11.92 18.26 -10.55
CA GLN A 101 -12.48 17.92 -11.85
C GLN A 101 -11.41 17.28 -12.75
N GLU A 102 -10.23 17.89 -12.85
CA GLU A 102 -9.08 17.35 -13.59
C GLU A 102 -8.66 15.98 -13.07
N TYR A 103 -8.53 15.83 -11.75
CA TYR A 103 -8.17 14.58 -11.11
C TYR A 103 -9.17 13.45 -11.40
N LEU A 104 -10.47 13.75 -11.39
CA LEU A 104 -11.54 12.79 -11.65
C LEU A 104 -11.63 12.43 -13.14
N ASN A 105 -11.57 13.43 -14.03
CA ASN A 105 -11.58 13.21 -15.47
C ASN A 105 -10.37 12.38 -15.92
N ALA A 106 -9.20 12.55 -15.29
CA ALA A 106 -8.00 11.75 -15.56
C ALA A 106 -8.11 10.25 -15.17
N LYS A 107 -9.25 9.81 -14.64
CA LYS A 107 -9.55 8.39 -14.39
C LYS A 107 -10.24 7.70 -15.56
N ASN A 108 -10.73 8.45 -16.55
CA ASN A 108 -11.43 7.93 -17.73
C ASN A 108 -12.63 7.02 -17.38
N LYS A 109 -13.38 7.37 -16.32
CA LYS A 109 -14.58 6.64 -15.85
C LYS A 109 -15.89 7.43 -16.00
N GLY A 110 -15.84 8.57 -16.70
CA GLY A 110 -16.98 9.47 -16.87
C GLY A 110 -16.52 10.93 -17.00
N VAL A 111 -17.44 11.80 -17.38
CA VAL A 111 -17.22 13.24 -17.46
C VAL A 111 -17.72 13.89 -16.17
N THR A 112 -16.98 14.86 -15.65
CA THR A 112 -17.35 15.64 -14.47
C THR A 112 -17.59 17.09 -14.82
N PHE A 113 -18.48 17.75 -14.09
CA PHE A 113 -18.87 19.14 -14.29
C PHE A 113 -18.78 19.91 -12.98
N VAL A 114 -18.51 21.21 -13.06
CA VAL A 114 -18.49 22.08 -11.87
C VAL A 114 -19.74 22.95 -11.85
N LEU A 115 -20.43 22.92 -10.71
CA LEU A 115 -21.47 23.89 -10.38
C LEU A 115 -20.91 24.87 -9.35
N ARG A 116 -21.21 26.15 -9.52
CA ARG A 116 -20.95 27.20 -8.52
C ARG A 116 -22.26 27.52 -7.82
N ALA A 117 -22.32 27.23 -6.53
CA ALA A 117 -23.41 27.66 -5.68
C ALA A 117 -23.03 29.00 -5.03
N ASP A 118 -23.92 29.98 -5.18
CA ASP A 118 -23.88 31.27 -4.51
C ASP A 118 -24.91 31.27 -3.38
N PHE A 119 -24.51 31.77 -2.21
CA PHE A 119 -25.27 31.66 -0.98
C PHE A 119 -26.66 32.29 -1.11
N ASP A 120 -26.74 33.47 -1.73
CA ASP A 120 -27.97 34.25 -1.88
C ASP A 120 -28.60 34.07 -3.26
N ASN A 121 -27.78 33.78 -4.28
CA ASN A 121 -28.21 33.85 -5.67
C ASN A 121 -28.45 32.49 -6.32
N GLY A 122 -28.34 31.36 -5.62
CA GLY A 122 -28.68 30.03 -6.18
C GLY A 122 -27.50 29.30 -6.83
N VAL A 123 -27.78 28.31 -7.69
CA VAL A 123 -26.75 27.38 -8.22
C VAL A 123 -26.61 27.50 -9.74
N TYR A 124 -25.38 27.60 -10.22
CA TYR A 124 -25.07 27.88 -11.63
C TYR A 124 -24.05 26.91 -12.20
N PHE A 125 -24.13 26.63 -13.50
CA PHE A 125 -23.09 25.89 -14.21
C PHE A 125 -21.84 26.77 -14.35
N ALA A 126 -20.67 26.22 -14.02
CA ALA A 126 -19.40 26.94 -14.05
C ALA A 126 -18.39 26.19 -14.91
N ASP A 127 -18.35 26.52 -16.20
CA ASP A 127 -17.40 25.91 -17.15
C ASP A 127 -15.94 26.21 -16.78
N THR A 128 -15.65 27.45 -16.38
CA THR A 128 -14.35 27.85 -15.82
C THR A 128 -14.54 28.45 -14.43
N PRO A 129 -14.31 27.69 -13.35
CA PRO A 129 -14.39 28.20 -11.99
C PRO A 129 -13.36 29.31 -11.75
N PRO A 130 -13.74 30.46 -11.16
CA PRO A 130 -12.78 31.51 -10.87
C PRO A 130 -11.79 31.07 -9.79
N LYS A 131 -10.52 31.49 -9.90
CA LYS A 131 -9.47 31.22 -8.91
C LYS A 131 -9.63 32.10 -7.67
N LYS A 132 -10.73 31.95 -6.95
CA LYS A 132 -11.04 32.65 -5.69
C LYS A 132 -11.73 31.72 -4.69
N CYS A 133 -11.71 32.13 -3.43
CA CYS A 133 -12.55 31.59 -2.36
C CYS A 133 -13.33 32.77 -1.79
N THR A 134 -14.65 32.69 -1.76
CA THR A 134 -15.50 33.62 -1.01
C THR A 134 -16.29 32.83 0.02
N LEU A 135 -16.72 33.50 1.09
CA LEU A 135 -17.56 32.87 2.12
C LEU A 135 -18.91 32.42 1.54
N ASP A 136 -19.40 33.18 0.56
CA ASP A 136 -20.71 33.05 -0.04
C ASP A 136 -20.73 32.05 -1.23
N GLU A 137 -19.61 31.40 -1.55
CA GLU A 137 -19.55 30.45 -2.67
C GLU A 137 -19.09 29.06 -2.24
N VAL A 138 -19.79 28.02 -2.70
CA VAL A 138 -19.34 26.62 -2.64
C VAL A 138 -19.37 26.05 -4.04
N TYR A 139 -18.36 25.25 -4.38
CA TYR A 139 -18.23 24.61 -5.68
C TYR A 139 -18.57 23.13 -5.55
N ALA A 140 -19.44 22.63 -6.42
CA ALA A 140 -19.86 21.24 -6.45
C ALA A 140 -19.35 20.58 -7.75
N VAL A 141 -18.36 19.70 -7.61
CA VAL A 141 -17.87 18.89 -8.74
C VAL A 141 -18.77 17.66 -8.85
N VAL A 142 -19.67 17.67 -9.82
CA VAL A 142 -20.66 16.61 -10.08
C VAL A 142 -19.98 15.45 -10.79
N TYR A 143 -20.18 14.24 -10.28
CA TYR A 143 -19.57 13.02 -10.81
C TYR A 143 -20.53 11.82 -10.80
N PRO A 144 -20.36 10.86 -11.74
CA PRO A 144 -21.11 9.61 -11.77
C PRO A 144 -20.67 8.65 -10.67
N ARG A 145 -21.52 7.68 -10.32
CA ARG A 145 -21.33 6.76 -9.19
C ARG A 145 -19.97 6.05 -9.20
N GLU A 146 -19.47 5.74 -10.38
CA GLU A 146 -18.22 5.04 -10.66
C GLU A 146 -16.98 5.78 -10.15
N LEU A 147 -17.10 7.10 -9.95
CA LEU A 147 -16.03 7.98 -9.47
C LEU A 147 -16.12 8.29 -7.96
N ALA A 148 -17.08 7.71 -7.23
CA ALA A 148 -17.29 8.02 -5.82
C ALA A 148 -16.07 7.70 -4.93
N VAL A 149 -15.32 6.64 -5.26
CA VAL A 149 -14.11 6.26 -4.52
C VAL A 149 -12.99 7.27 -4.74
N GLU A 150 -12.80 7.69 -5.99
CA GLU A 150 -11.79 8.66 -6.38
C GLU A 150 -12.12 10.06 -5.86
N ALA A 151 -13.38 10.48 -5.91
CA ALA A 151 -13.82 11.75 -5.33
C ALA A 151 -13.50 11.79 -3.84
N LYS A 152 -13.91 10.76 -3.07
CA LYS A 152 -13.54 10.66 -1.66
C LYS A 152 -12.02 10.70 -1.46
N ALA A 153 -11.26 9.99 -2.28
CA ALA A 153 -9.79 9.97 -2.20
C ALA A 153 -9.19 11.36 -2.42
N PHE A 154 -9.73 12.17 -3.34
CA PHE A 154 -9.28 13.54 -3.57
C PHE A 154 -9.38 14.37 -2.29
N TRP A 155 -10.55 14.37 -1.63
CA TRP A 155 -10.71 15.08 -0.35
C TRP A 155 -9.83 14.48 0.75
N GLN A 156 -9.79 13.16 0.87
CA GLN A 156 -8.93 12.49 1.86
C GLN A 156 -7.46 12.94 1.75
N HIS A 157 -6.91 12.99 0.53
CA HIS A 157 -5.50 13.29 0.32
C HIS A 157 -5.19 14.78 0.37
N THR A 158 -6.08 15.63 -0.16
CA THR A 158 -5.83 17.08 -0.22
C THR A 158 -6.29 17.82 1.03
N GLY A 159 -7.30 17.30 1.71
CA GLY A 159 -7.98 18.02 2.79
C GLY A 159 -8.81 19.23 2.33
N PHE A 160 -9.08 19.39 1.02
CA PHE A 160 -9.73 20.59 0.46
C PHE A 160 -11.25 20.65 0.59
N GLY A 161 -11.93 19.58 0.99
CA GLY A 161 -13.40 19.58 1.04
C GLY A 161 -14.02 20.43 2.14
N VAL A 162 -15.28 20.79 1.92
CA VAL A 162 -16.08 21.63 2.81
C VAL A 162 -16.25 21.00 4.20
N SER A 163 -15.99 21.77 5.26
CA SER A 163 -16.17 21.30 6.63
C SER A 163 -17.65 21.05 6.96
N SER A 164 -17.91 20.15 7.92
CA SER A 164 -19.28 19.90 8.40
C SER A 164 -19.94 21.19 8.92
N ARG A 165 -19.18 22.09 9.54
CA ARG A 165 -19.68 23.37 10.06
C ARG A 165 -20.05 24.36 8.97
N ARG A 166 -19.29 24.39 7.87
CA ARG A 166 -19.67 25.17 6.67
C ARG A 166 -20.90 24.57 6.00
N ALA A 167 -20.97 23.25 5.86
CA ALA A 167 -22.13 22.58 5.28
C ALA A 167 -23.41 22.81 6.09
N THR A 168 -23.33 22.69 7.42
CA THR A 168 -24.44 23.03 8.33
C THR A 168 -24.89 24.47 8.15
N HIS A 169 -23.95 25.42 8.10
CA HIS A 169 -24.29 26.83 7.92
C HIS A 169 -25.06 27.09 6.62
N TRP A 170 -24.62 26.49 5.51
CA TRP A 170 -25.33 26.58 4.23
C TRP A 170 -26.74 25.97 4.29
N LEU A 171 -26.88 24.76 4.81
CA LEU A 171 -28.18 24.10 4.93
C LEU A 171 -29.17 24.86 5.81
N GLU A 172 -28.68 25.50 6.87
CA GLU A 172 -29.51 26.24 7.82
C GLU A 172 -29.84 27.67 7.36
N ASN A 173 -28.97 28.32 6.58
CA ASN A 173 -29.05 29.77 6.38
C ASN A 173 -29.11 30.21 4.91
N ALA A 174 -28.78 29.36 3.93
CA ALA A 174 -28.87 29.75 2.52
C ALA A 174 -30.36 29.83 2.08
N PRO A 175 -30.84 30.97 1.57
CA PRO A 175 -32.25 31.17 1.22
C PRO A 175 -32.80 30.14 0.23
N SER A 176 -32.00 29.70 -0.74
CA SER A 176 -32.37 28.69 -1.73
C SER A 176 -32.54 27.28 -1.13
N LEU A 177 -31.99 27.01 0.06
CA LEU A 177 -31.94 25.68 0.68
C LEU A 177 -32.85 25.53 1.91
N ASN A 178 -33.19 26.64 2.57
CA ASN A 178 -34.04 26.68 3.77
C ASN A 178 -35.29 27.58 3.55
N GLN A 179 -36.39 26.98 3.12
CA GLN A 179 -37.66 27.67 2.84
C GLN A 179 -38.46 28.09 4.09
N ASN A 180 -38.01 27.73 5.30
CA ASN A 180 -38.76 27.94 6.54
C ASN A 180 -38.47 29.29 7.25
N ASN A 181 -37.65 30.18 6.67
CA ASN A 181 -37.42 31.57 7.11
C ASN A 181 -37.07 31.82 8.60
N GLU A 182 -36.65 30.83 9.38
CA GLU A 182 -36.01 31.06 10.68
C GLU A 182 -34.50 31.26 10.49
N SER A 183 -34.12 32.39 9.90
CA SER A 183 -32.70 32.77 9.80
C SER A 183 -32.16 33.16 11.16
N SER A 184 -31.13 32.48 11.65
CA SER A 184 -30.26 33.06 12.68
C SER A 184 -29.23 33.93 11.94
N GLU A 185 -29.33 35.25 12.03
CA GLU A 185 -28.27 36.15 11.53
C GLU A 185 -26.95 35.79 12.23
N ILE A 186 -26.06 35.10 11.52
CA ILE A 186 -24.71 34.82 11.98
C ILE A 186 -23.77 35.53 11.02
N ASP A 187 -23.18 36.64 11.49
CA ASP A 187 -22.19 37.39 10.72
C ASP A 187 -20.87 36.61 10.63
N LEU A 188 -20.69 35.93 9.48
CA LEU A 188 -19.44 35.24 9.13
C LEU A 188 -18.29 36.20 8.78
N ARG A 189 -18.61 37.47 8.50
CA ARG A 189 -17.63 38.53 8.18
C ARG A 189 -17.23 39.32 9.43
N SER A 190 -17.63 38.86 10.60
CA SER A 190 -17.31 39.49 11.87
C SER A 190 -15.80 39.63 12.08
N GLU A 191 -15.39 40.78 12.63
CA GLU A 191 -14.01 41.08 13.05
C GLU A 191 -13.43 39.98 13.95
N GLN A 192 -14.30 39.31 14.71
CA GLN A 192 -13.97 38.18 15.57
C GLN A 192 -13.23 37.06 14.83
N ALA A 193 -13.68 36.66 13.63
CA ALA A 193 -13.07 35.53 12.92
C ALA A 193 -11.68 35.87 12.38
N ALA A 194 -11.49 37.07 11.86
CA ALA A 194 -10.18 37.56 11.42
C ALA A 194 -9.22 37.64 12.61
N ASN A 195 -9.67 38.19 13.73
CA ASN A 195 -8.90 38.24 14.98
C ASN A 195 -8.55 36.83 15.48
N SER A 196 -9.48 35.87 15.45
CA SER A 196 -9.20 34.48 15.84
C SER A 196 -8.10 33.83 14.99
N LYS A 197 -8.06 34.09 13.67
CA LYS A 197 -6.98 33.59 12.80
C LYS A 197 -5.63 34.20 13.18
N LEU A 198 -5.57 35.51 13.38
CA LEU A 198 -4.37 36.21 13.83
C LEU A 198 -3.87 35.71 15.18
N PHE A 199 -4.76 35.47 16.15
CA PHE A 199 -4.40 34.89 17.45
C PHE A 199 -3.84 33.47 17.32
N VAL A 200 -4.42 32.63 16.46
CA VAL A 200 -3.90 31.28 16.21
C VAL A 200 -2.53 31.33 15.53
N GLN A 201 -2.35 32.17 14.51
CA GLN A 201 -1.06 32.36 13.84
C GLN A 201 0.01 32.83 14.83
N ARG A 202 -0.29 33.87 15.63
CA ARG A 202 0.62 34.39 16.64
C ARG A 202 0.99 33.34 17.67
N ARG A 203 0.01 32.58 18.18
CA ARG A 203 0.26 31.48 19.13
C ARG A 203 1.20 30.43 18.54
N ILE A 204 1.04 30.06 17.27
CA ILE A 204 1.92 29.10 16.59
C ILE A 204 3.33 29.69 16.41
N ALA A 205 3.43 30.95 15.98
CA ALA A 205 4.70 31.65 15.81
C ALA A 205 5.47 31.73 17.15
N ASP A 206 4.79 32.13 18.23
CA ASP A 206 5.35 32.20 19.59
C ASP A 206 5.84 30.82 20.07
N LEU A 207 5.06 29.75 19.82
CA LEU A 207 5.40 28.38 20.23
C LEU A 207 6.57 27.78 19.46
N LEU A 208 6.70 28.09 18.17
CA LEU A 208 7.79 27.61 17.34
C LEU A 208 9.07 28.42 17.55
N SER A 209 8.94 29.69 17.90
CA SER A 209 10.08 30.57 18.14
C SER A 209 11.04 30.04 19.21
N THR A 210 12.30 30.39 19.05
CA THR A 210 13.37 30.23 20.04
C THR A 210 14.05 31.57 20.31
N GLU A 211 15.00 31.60 21.24
CA GLU A 211 15.80 32.79 21.53
C GLU A 211 16.54 33.31 20.29
N ASN A 212 16.95 32.40 19.40
CA ASN A 212 17.76 32.75 18.23
C ASN A 212 16.98 32.70 16.92
N ASN A 213 15.77 32.13 16.89
CA ASN A 213 14.96 31.99 15.69
C ASN A 213 13.52 32.43 16.00
N CYS A 214 13.18 33.68 15.72
CA CYS A 214 11.88 34.27 16.03
C CYS A 214 11.01 34.37 14.77
N LEU A 215 9.84 33.76 14.81
CA LEU A 215 8.86 33.81 13.72
C LEU A 215 7.88 34.97 13.96
N ASP A 216 7.55 35.69 12.89
CA ASP A 216 6.45 36.63 12.89
C ASP A 216 5.10 35.92 12.63
N THR A 217 4.00 36.57 13.02
CA THR A 217 2.64 36.09 12.70
C THR A 217 2.44 35.81 11.21
N ASP A 218 3.10 36.59 10.35
CA ASP A 218 3.04 36.51 8.88
C ASP A 218 3.94 35.42 8.28
N ASP A 219 4.68 34.68 9.10
CA ASP A 219 5.44 33.48 8.70
C ASP A 219 4.60 32.19 8.85
N VAL A 220 3.40 32.32 9.41
CA VAL A 220 2.48 31.21 9.68
C VAL A 220 1.22 31.35 8.81
N PHE A 221 0.92 30.30 8.04
CA PHE A 221 -0.26 30.22 7.17
C PHE A 221 -1.23 29.17 7.72
N LEU A 222 -2.52 29.52 7.79
CA LEU A 222 -3.56 28.61 8.29
C LEU A 222 -4.37 27.99 7.17
N TYR A 223 -4.70 26.70 7.34
CA TYR A 223 -5.45 25.91 6.38
C TYR A 223 -6.55 25.09 7.06
N PRO A 224 -7.58 24.65 6.31
CA PRO A 224 -8.70 23.86 6.87
C PRO A 224 -8.31 22.51 7.50
N SER A 225 -7.14 21.97 7.17
CA SER A 225 -6.63 20.71 7.72
C SER A 225 -5.12 20.59 7.52
N GLY A 226 -4.45 19.69 8.28
CA GLY A 226 -3.03 19.40 8.09
C GLY A 226 -2.69 18.88 6.68
N MET A 227 -3.57 18.09 6.06
CA MET A 227 -3.38 17.67 4.66
C MET A 227 -3.49 18.83 3.68
N SER A 228 -4.31 19.82 3.98
CA SER A 228 -4.37 21.04 3.17
C SER A 228 -3.07 21.84 3.28
N SER A 229 -2.45 21.92 4.45
CA SER A 229 -1.10 22.48 4.61
C SER A 229 -0.07 21.77 3.73
N ILE A 230 -0.02 20.43 3.80
CA ILE A 230 0.90 19.62 2.98
C ILE A 230 0.63 19.79 1.48
N SER A 231 -0.65 19.89 1.07
CA SER A 231 -1.03 20.11 -0.33
C SER A 231 -0.52 21.45 -0.85
N HIS A 232 -0.64 22.53 -0.07
CA HIS A 232 -0.15 23.85 -0.48
C HIS A 232 1.40 23.91 -0.49
N VAL A 233 2.09 23.16 0.37
CA VAL A 233 3.55 22.98 0.23
C VAL A 233 3.88 22.27 -1.09
N ALA A 234 3.16 21.20 -1.43
CA ALA A 234 3.34 20.48 -2.69
C ALA A 234 3.09 21.36 -3.92
N GLU A 235 2.05 22.20 -3.89
CA GLU A 235 1.78 23.19 -4.94
C GLU A 235 2.90 24.23 -5.04
N THR A 236 3.40 24.71 -3.90
CA THR A 236 4.53 25.66 -3.86
C THR A 236 5.79 25.07 -4.52
N ILE A 237 6.08 23.79 -4.26
CA ILE A 237 7.21 23.08 -4.88
C ILE A 237 7.07 23.06 -6.41
N GLN A 238 5.85 22.98 -6.96
CA GLN A 238 5.66 23.04 -8.42
C GLN A 238 6.00 24.41 -9.03
N HIS A 239 6.05 25.47 -8.24
CA HIS A 239 6.39 26.82 -8.68
C HIS A 239 7.86 27.18 -8.46
N LEU A 240 8.59 26.38 -7.67
CA LEU A 240 10.05 26.43 -7.63
C LEU A 240 10.57 26.02 -9.03
N LYS A 241 11.07 27.00 -9.78
CA LYS A 241 11.58 26.81 -11.15
C LYS A 241 12.79 25.89 -11.12
N THR A 242 12.73 24.75 -11.80
CA THR A 242 13.87 23.85 -12.00
C THR A 242 13.89 23.38 -13.45
N ASP A 243 15.07 23.36 -14.07
CA ASP A 243 15.26 22.81 -15.43
C ASP A 243 15.30 21.27 -15.45
N VAL A 244 15.21 20.64 -14.27
CA VAL A 244 15.39 19.19 -14.06
C VAL A 244 14.13 18.56 -13.47
N LYS A 245 13.94 17.27 -13.81
CA LYS A 245 12.82 16.41 -13.43
C LYS A 245 12.65 16.35 -11.90
N ARG A 246 11.43 16.59 -11.43
CA ARG A 246 11.09 16.81 -10.01
C ARG A 246 10.90 15.49 -9.26
N ILE A 247 11.86 15.11 -8.43
CA ILE A 247 11.76 13.99 -7.48
C ILE A 247 11.57 14.55 -6.07
N VAL A 248 10.63 13.98 -5.31
CA VAL A 248 10.49 14.24 -3.87
C VAL A 248 10.94 13.02 -3.06
N ALA A 249 11.67 13.24 -1.98
CA ALA A 249 12.04 12.19 -1.04
C ALA A 249 11.09 12.16 0.16
N ILE A 250 10.80 10.95 0.62
CA ILE A 250 10.09 10.71 1.89
C ILE A 250 11.01 9.87 2.77
N LEU A 251 11.36 10.41 3.93
CA LEU A 251 12.12 9.70 4.94
C LEU A 251 11.20 9.30 6.11
N GLY A 252 11.14 8.01 6.38
CA GLY A 252 10.31 7.41 7.40
C GLY A 252 8.88 7.17 6.97
N PHE A 253 8.07 6.76 7.93
CA PHE A 253 6.64 6.58 7.72
C PHE A 253 5.93 7.93 7.88
N LEU A 254 6.07 8.79 6.87
CA LEU A 254 5.14 9.91 6.74
C LEU A 254 3.72 9.36 6.65
N TYR A 255 2.79 10.17 7.14
CA TYR A 255 1.38 9.91 6.96
C TYR A 255 1.07 9.55 5.50
N VAL A 256 0.42 8.39 5.27
CA VAL A 256 0.25 7.80 3.91
C VAL A 256 -0.40 8.77 2.92
N ASP A 257 -1.28 9.65 3.39
CA ASP A 257 -1.92 10.64 2.52
C ASP A 257 -0.94 11.71 2.02
N THR A 258 0.16 12.01 2.74
CA THR A 258 1.27 12.86 2.29
C THR A 258 1.91 12.29 1.03
N PHE A 259 2.20 10.99 1.04
CA PHE A 259 2.68 10.30 -0.15
C PHE A 259 1.66 10.38 -1.29
N LYS A 260 0.38 10.09 -1.02
CA LYS A 260 -0.67 10.09 -2.04
C LYS A 260 -0.93 11.47 -2.63
N VAL A 261 -0.85 12.54 -1.86
CA VAL A 261 -1.02 13.90 -2.40
C VAL A 261 0.15 14.27 -3.30
N LEU A 262 1.39 14.01 -2.88
CA LEU A 262 2.57 14.28 -3.70
C LEU A 262 2.53 13.52 -5.04
N THR A 263 2.19 12.22 -5.02
CA THR A 263 2.25 11.39 -6.24
C THR A 263 0.97 11.42 -7.06
N ASN A 264 -0.20 11.25 -6.45
CA ASN A 264 -1.43 11.02 -7.20
C ASN A 264 -2.18 12.31 -7.55
N ILE A 265 -1.95 13.38 -6.79
CA ILE A 265 -2.55 14.69 -7.02
C ILE A 265 -1.57 15.58 -7.79
N TYR A 266 -0.36 15.79 -7.25
CA TYR A 266 0.63 16.68 -7.86
C TYR A 266 1.61 15.99 -8.82
N GLY A 267 1.57 14.65 -8.94
CA GLY A 267 2.29 13.94 -10.00
C GLY A 267 3.80 13.88 -9.84
N PHE A 268 4.35 14.10 -8.63
CA PHE A 268 5.79 14.03 -8.40
C PHE A 268 6.33 12.59 -8.57
N ASP A 269 7.51 12.46 -9.20
CA ASP A 269 8.34 11.27 -9.03
C ASP A 269 8.86 11.24 -7.60
N TYR A 270 9.19 10.06 -7.05
CA TYR A 270 9.52 9.97 -5.63
C TYR A 270 10.58 8.92 -5.28
N LYS A 271 11.23 9.13 -4.13
CA LYS A 271 12.13 8.20 -3.44
C LYS A 271 11.65 7.98 -2.01
N LEU A 272 11.72 6.75 -1.52
CA LEU A 272 11.27 6.38 -0.18
C LEU A 272 12.44 5.81 0.60
N TYR A 273 12.56 6.22 1.85
CA TYR A 273 13.59 5.80 2.79
C TYR A 273 12.93 5.45 4.12
N GLY A 274 13.36 4.39 4.81
CA GLY A 274 12.72 3.86 6.02
C GLY A 274 12.98 4.63 7.33
N ALA A 275 13.72 5.75 7.31
CA ALA A 275 14.17 6.51 8.50
C ALA A 275 15.10 5.75 9.47
N THR A 276 15.81 4.72 8.99
CA THR A 276 16.91 4.09 9.74
C THR A 276 18.25 4.78 9.49
N PRO A 277 19.28 4.55 10.33
CA PRO A 277 20.64 5.03 10.05
C PRO A 277 21.16 4.60 8.67
N SER A 278 20.87 3.36 8.25
CA SER A 278 21.23 2.86 6.91
C SER A 278 20.48 3.57 5.79
N ASP A 279 19.21 3.93 6.00
CA ASP A 279 18.44 4.69 5.02
C ASP A 279 18.99 6.10 4.81
N LEU A 280 19.46 6.74 5.90
CA LEU A 280 20.09 8.06 5.80
C LEU A 280 21.42 7.99 5.02
N VAL A 281 22.20 6.92 5.21
CA VAL A 281 23.40 6.66 4.39
C VAL A 281 23.03 6.39 2.93
N ALA A 282 21.94 5.67 2.66
CA ALA A 282 21.47 5.41 1.30
C ALA A 282 21.01 6.70 0.60
N LEU A 283 20.30 7.59 1.30
CA LEU A 283 19.93 8.91 0.81
C LEU A 283 21.17 9.72 0.42
N GLU A 284 22.19 9.76 1.29
CA GLU A 284 23.45 10.46 0.99
C GLU A 284 24.16 9.87 -0.23
N ALA A 285 24.25 8.55 -0.32
CA ALA A 285 24.87 7.88 -1.46
C ALA A 285 24.13 8.19 -2.75
N ASP A 286 22.79 8.20 -2.74
CA ASP A 286 21.96 8.58 -3.90
C ASP A 286 22.22 10.04 -4.29
N LEU A 287 22.25 10.98 -3.33
CA LEU A 287 22.51 12.40 -3.56
C LEU A 287 23.92 12.65 -4.14
N VAL A 288 24.94 11.99 -3.60
CA VAL A 288 26.31 12.00 -4.14
C VAL A 288 26.37 11.36 -5.53
N GLY A 289 25.56 10.33 -5.76
CA GLY A 289 25.41 9.66 -7.06
C GLY A 289 24.67 10.47 -8.12
N GLY A 290 24.26 11.71 -7.82
CA GLY A 290 23.63 12.62 -8.77
C GLY A 290 22.10 12.66 -8.69
N LEU A 291 21.48 12.06 -7.66
CA LEU A 291 20.07 12.27 -7.39
C LEU A 291 19.82 13.75 -7.08
N GLN A 292 18.88 14.36 -7.81
CA GLN A 292 18.42 15.72 -7.54
C GLN A 292 17.01 15.67 -6.94
N LEU A 293 16.84 16.33 -5.80
CA LEU A 293 15.57 16.41 -5.09
C LEU A 293 14.99 17.81 -5.19
N SER A 294 13.67 17.93 -5.35
CA SER A 294 12.97 19.20 -5.16
C SER A 294 12.64 19.44 -3.69
N ALA A 295 12.28 18.37 -2.97
CA ALA A 295 11.98 18.43 -1.55
C ALA A 295 12.20 17.07 -0.87
N LEU A 296 12.44 17.11 0.43
CA LEU A 296 12.41 15.96 1.34
C LEU A 296 11.40 16.21 2.45
N PHE A 297 10.52 15.23 2.69
CA PHE A 297 9.54 15.27 3.76
C PHE A 297 9.87 14.21 4.83
N THR A 298 9.66 14.53 6.10
CA THR A 298 9.75 13.58 7.23
C THR A 298 8.75 13.93 8.33
N GLU A 299 8.38 12.97 9.18
CA GLU A 299 7.65 13.21 10.44
C GLU A 299 8.63 13.08 11.62
N PHE A 300 8.43 13.83 12.69
CA PHE A 300 9.23 13.73 13.89
C PHE A 300 8.38 13.73 15.18
N PRO A 301 8.49 12.70 16.04
CA PRO A 301 8.99 11.36 15.73
C PRO A 301 8.01 10.66 14.77
N GLY A 302 8.49 9.69 13.99
CA GLY A 302 7.67 9.00 13.00
C GLY A 302 6.59 8.11 13.64
N ASN A 303 5.32 8.43 13.44
CA ASN A 303 4.18 7.59 13.87
C ASN A 303 4.12 6.32 13.00
N PRO A 304 3.83 5.11 13.52
CA PRO A 304 3.50 4.75 14.91
C PRO A 304 4.66 4.23 15.75
N LEU A 305 5.85 4.08 15.17
CA LEU A 305 7.02 3.49 15.87
C LEU A 305 7.74 4.51 16.76
N LEU A 306 7.43 5.79 16.59
CA LEU A 306 7.90 6.93 17.36
C LEU A 306 9.44 6.99 17.43
N GLY A 307 10.09 6.65 16.31
CA GLY A 307 11.53 6.83 16.12
C GLY A 307 11.85 8.23 15.59
N SER A 308 13.05 8.72 15.91
CA SER A 308 13.54 10.04 15.55
C SER A 308 14.63 9.96 14.47
N VAL A 309 14.65 10.95 13.58
CA VAL A 309 15.65 11.12 12.52
C VAL A 309 16.57 12.29 12.83
N ASP A 310 17.80 12.24 12.32
CA ASP A 310 18.79 13.31 12.55
C ASP A 310 18.52 14.52 11.62
N LEU A 311 17.83 15.53 12.16
CA LEU A 311 17.41 16.74 11.44
C LEU A 311 18.56 17.67 11.07
N GLU A 312 19.60 17.82 11.91
CA GLU A 312 20.80 18.61 11.57
C GLU A 312 21.49 18.04 10.33
N ARG A 313 21.63 16.71 10.27
CA ARG A 313 22.21 16.02 9.12
C ARG A 313 21.36 16.21 7.87
N LEU A 314 20.04 16.10 7.98
CA LEU A 314 19.11 16.33 6.87
C LEU A 314 19.09 17.79 6.39
N GLN A 315 19.12 18.74 7.31
CA GLN A 315 19.21 20.17 7.01
C GLN A 315 20.48 20.46 6.22
N LYS A 316 21.62 19.92 6.67
CA LYS A 316 22.89 20.04 5.97
C LYS A 316 22.79 19.50 4.55
N LEU A 317 22.18 18.33 4.35
CA LEU A 317 21.95 17.77 3.01
C LEU A 317 21.05 18.67 2.15
N GLY A 318 20.00 19.26 2.73
CA GLY A 318 19.12 20.20 2.03
C GLY A 318 19.81 21.48 1.57
N VAL A 319 20.82 21.94 2.32
CA VAL A 319 21.70 23.04 1.92
C VAL A 319 22.69 22.60 0.85
N ASP A 320 23.41 21.49 1.08
CA ASP A 320 24.49 21.02 0.20
C ASP A 320 23.97 20.56 -1.17
N HIS A 321 22.74 20.05 -1.25
CA HIS A 321 22.12 19.52 -2.47
C HIS A 321 20.90 20.32 -2.96
N ASP A 322 20.71 21.53 -2.43
CA ASP A 322 19.71 22.50 -2.86
C ASP A 322 18.25 21.98 -2.95
N PHE A 323 17.75 21.32 -1.91
CA PHE A 323 16.34 20.88 -1.83
C PHE A 323 15.61 21.45 -0.62
N LEU A 324 14.27 21.55 -0.72
CA LEU A 324 13.40 22.00 0.38
C LEU A 324 13.23 20.89 1.43
N PHE A 325 13.49 21.19 2.70
CA PHE A 325 13.30 20.25 3.80
C PHE A 325 12.05 20.58 4.64
N VAL A 326 11.08 19.65 4.64
CA VAL A 326 9.77 19.79 5.27
C VAL A 326 9.59 18.76 6.40
N VAL A 327 9.19 19.23 7.58
CA VAL A 327 8.97 18.38 8.76
C VAL A 327 7.52 18.47 9.24
N ASP A 328 6.86 17.32 9.43
CA ASP A 328 5.58 17.22 10.15
C ASP A 328 5.85 17.04 11.65
N ASP A 329 5.46 18.03 12.46
CA ASP A 329 5.68 18.07 13.91
C ASP A 329 4.47 17.60 14.73
N THR A 330 3.40 17.16 14.07
CA THR A 330 2.08 16.93 14.69
C THR A 330 2.14 16.10 15.97
N VAL A 331 2.99 15.05 16.00
CA VAL A 331 3.11 14.12 17.12
C VAL A 331 4.03 14.65 18.22
N ALA A 332 5.17 15.27 17.88
CA ALA A 332 6.09 15.80 18.87
C ALA A 332 5.51 17.03 19.57
N THR A 333 4.82 17.89 18.82
CA THR A 333 4.37 19.25 19.17
C THR A 333 5.51 20.23 19.42
N SER A 334 5.33 21.46 18.95
CA SER A 334 6.22 22.60 19.25
C SER A 334 6.47 22.87 20.74
N VAL A 335 5.59 22.40 21.62
CA VAL A 335 5.76 22.49 23.07
C VAL A 335 6.93 21.64 23.56
N ASN A 336 7.15 20.46 22.97
CA ASN A 336 8.17 19.52 23.43
C ASN A 336 9.49 19.64 22.69
N VAL A 337 9.46 20.03 21.42
CA VAL A 337 10.64 20.01 20.54
C VAL A 337 10.80 21.33 19.80
N ASP A 338 12.03 21.65 19.44
CA ASP A 338 12.36 22.70 18.48
C ASP A 338 12.78 22.04 17.16
N LEU A 339 11.88 22.05 16.17
CA LEU A 339 12.15 21.50 14.84
C LEU A 339 12.34 22.60 13.80
N ILE A 340 11.75 23.77 14.00
CA ILE A 340 11.77 24.87 13.01
C ILE A 340 13.20 25.35 12.75
N SER A 341 14.07 25.32 13.77
CA SER A 341 15.50 25.65 13.63
C SER A 341 16.27 24.69 12.73
N TYR A 342 15.73 23.50 12.42
CA TYR A 342 16.41 22.43 11.70
C TYR A 342 15.73 22.04 10.38
N CYS A 343 14.77 22.84 9.90
CA CYS A 343 14.13 22.62 8.61
C CYS A 343 13.70 23.94 7.96
N ASP A 344 13.23 23.88 6.71
CA ASP A 344 12.75 25.07 6.00
C ASP A 344 11.27 25.35 6.33
N VAL A 345 10.50 24.28 6.48
CA VAL A 345 9.04 24.33 6.65
C VAL A 345 8.59 23.32 7.70
N VAL A 346 7.80 23.79 8.67
CA VAL A 346 7.05 22.91 9.58
C VAL A 346 5.58 22.87 9.15
N CYS A 347 5.05 21.65 8.99
CA CYS A 347 3.63 21.39 8.80
C CYS A 347 3.03 20.82 10.09
N THR A 348 1.92 21.38 10.56
CA THR A 348 1.25 20.92 11.79
C THR A 348 -0.22 20.63 11.54
N SER A 349 -0.71 19.47 11.99
CA SER A 349 -2.15 19.21 12.06
C SER A 349 -2.77 19.79 13.32
N LEU A 350 -3.33 21.00 13.22
CA LEU A 350 -3.99 21.69 14.33
C LEU A 350 -5.24 20.96 14.85
N THR A 351 -5.80 20.05 14.04
CA THR A 351 -6.90 19.16 14.43
C THR A 351 -6.57 18.29 15.64
N LYS A 352 -5.28 17.92 15.80
CA LYS A 352 -4.80 16.99 16.82
C LYS A 352 -4.62 17.69 18.16
N MET A 353 -3.48 17.53 18.82
CA MET A 353 -3.30 17.98 20.20
C MET A 353 -3.51 19.50 20.38
N PHE A 354 -3.24 20.29 19.33
CA PHE A 354 -3.47 21.74 19.31
C PHE A 354 -4.93 22.11 19.60
N SER A 355 -5.89 21.54 18.86
CA SER A 355 -7.31 21.67 19.22
C SER A 355 -7.71 20.78 20.38
N GLY A 356 -7.35 19.50 20.36
CA GLY A 356 -7.68 18.48 21.36
C GLY A 356 -9.17 18.05 21.44
N SER A 357 -10.11 18.92 21.08
CA SER A 357 -11.55 18.74 21.33
C SER A 357 -12.29 17.85 20.32
N CYS A 358 -11.62 17.36 19.27
CA CYS A 358 -12.23 16.53 18.22
C CYS A 358 -13.48 17.13 17.53
N ASN A 359 -13.60 18.45 17.43
CA ASN A 359 -14.79 19.13 16.88
C ASN A 359 -14.49 20.21 15.82
N VAL A 360 -13.23 20.34 15.42
CA VAL A 360 -12.75 21.30 14.41
C VAL A 360 -11.52 20.73 13.73
N MET A 361 -11.39 21.00 12.44
CA MET A 361 -10.18 20.69 11.68
C MET A 361 -9.37 21.97 11.47
N GLY A 362 -8.07 21.81 11.34
CA GLY A 362 -7.15 22.86 10.94
C GLY A 362 -5.76 22.30 10.67
N GLY A 363 -4.96 23.08 9.98
CA GLY A 363 -3.55 22.85 9.73
C GLY A 363 -2.79 24.17 9.64
N SER A 364 -1.48 24.12 9.81
CA SER A 364 -0.60 25.26 9.59
C SER A 364 0.64 24.89 8.80
N ILE A 365 1.15 25.87 8.06
CA ILE A 365 2.53 25.92 7.55
C ILE A 365 3.22 27.01 8.35
N ALA A 366 4.41 26.73 8.89
CA ALA A 366 5.30 27.73 9.45
C ALA A 366 6.64 27.71 8.71
N LEU A 367 7.13 28.89 8.33
CA LEU A 367 8.40 29.04 7.62
C LEU A 367 9.51 29.40 8.59
N ASN A 368 10.68 28.81 8.39
CA ASN A 368 11.87 29.18 9.16
C ASN A 368 12.48 30.48 8.59
N PRO A 369 12.49 31.61 9.31
CA PRO A 369 13.02 32.88 8.80
C PRO A 369 14.54 32.86 8.58
N GLN A 370 15.25 31.86 9.11
CA GLN A 370 16.69 31.72 8.95
C GLN A 370 17.10 30.89 7.74
N THR A 371 16.18 30.20 7.06
CA THR A 371 16.56 29.42 5.87
C THR A 371 16.79 30.31 4.66
N ARG A 372 17.75 29.89 3.82
CA ARG A 372 18.00 30.45 2.48
C ARG A 372 16.75 30.48 1.58
N LEU A 373 15.81 29.55 1.78
CA LEU A 373 14.58 29.44 0.99
C LEU A 373 13.46 30.35 1.50
N PHE A 374 13.64 31.03 2.63
CA PHE A 374 12.56 31.79 3.27
C PHE A 374 11.94 32.86 2.37
N PRO A 375 12.69 33.76 1.70
CA PRO A 375 12.07 34.84 0.92
C PRO A 375 11.23 34.30 -0.24
N ILE A 376 11.73 33.29 -0.96
CA ILE A 376 11.03 32.71 -2.10
C ILE A 376 9.82 31.87 -1.66
N MET A 377 9.95 31.08 -0.59
CA MET A 377 8.84 30.30 -0.05
C MET A 377 7.74 31.20 0.50
N LYS A 378 8.10 32.26 1.23
CA LYS A 378 7.14 33.25 1.75
C LYS A 378 6.42 33.96 0.62
N GLN A 379 7.14 34.36 -0.43
CA GLN A 379 6.53 34.96 -1.60
C GLN A 379 5.57 34.00 -2.31
N LEU A 380 6.01 32.79 -2.65
CA LEU A 380 5.17 31.82 -3.37
C LEU A 380 3.92 31.42 -2.59
N LEU A 381 4.05 31.22 -1.28
CA LEU A 381 2.91 30.91 -0.42
C LEU A 381 1.94 32.08 -0.36
N LYS A 382 2.42 33.34 -0.27
CA LYS A 382 1.55 34.53 -0.31
C LYS A 382 0.86 34.70 -1.65
N ASP A 383 1.58 34.54 -2.75
CA ASP A 383 1.05 34.69 -4.11
C ASP A 383 -0.02 33.63 -4.41
N GLY A 384 0.14 32.42 -3.86
CA GLY A 384 -0.83 31.33 -3.96
C GLY A 384 -1.88 31.29 -2.84
N PHE A 385 -1.80 32.15 -1.82
CA PHE A 385 -2.63 32.02 -0.62
C PHE A 385 -4.09 32.35 -0.93
N ILE A 386 -4.96 31.37 -0.70
CA ILE A 386 -6.41 31.54 -0.76
C ILE A 386 -6.98 31.09 0.58
N ASP A 387 -7.60 32.03 1.31
CA ASP A 387 -8.16 31.76 2.62
C ASP A 387 -9.41 30.85 2.51
N THR A 388 -9.16 29.55 2.60
CA THR A 388 -10.21 28.53 2.57
C THR A 388 -10.64 28.10 3.97
N TYR A 389 -10.03 28.67 5.02
CA TYR A 389 -10.34 28.28 6.40
C TYR A 389 -11.63 28.95 6.87
N PHE A 390 -12.69 28.16 7.04
CA PHE A 390 -14.01 28.69 7.36
C PHE A 390 -14.00 29.50 8.68
N PRO A 391 -14.55 30.74 8.71
CA PRO A 391 -14.51 31.64 9.87
C PRO A 391 -14.90 31.00 11.21
N ARG A 392 -16.01 30.25 11.24
CA ARG A 392 -16.47 29.60 12.48
C ARG A 392 -15.59 28.42 12.90
N ASP A 393 -14.87 27.80 11.97
CA ASP A 393 -13.87 26.80 12.31
C ASP A 393 -12.67 27.50 12.98
N ALA A 394 -12.21 28.64 12.45
CA ALA A 394 -11.13 29.41 13.06
C ALA A 394 -11.45 29.90 14.48
N ILE A 395 -12.67 30.40 14.74
CA ILE A 395 -13.12 30.81 16.08
C ILE A 395 -13.07 29.63 17.07
N VAL A 396 -13.54 28.44 16.64
CA VAL A 396 -13.52 27.25 17.48
C VAL A 396 -12.08 26.77 17.71
N MET A 397 -11.21 26.87 16.70
CA MET A 397 -9.79 26.52 16.80
C MET A 397 -9.05 27.41 17.81
N GLU A 398 -9.26 28.73 17.75
CA GLU A 398 -8.69 29.69 18.68
C GLU A 398 -9.07 29.34 20.13
N LYS A 399 -10.36 29.16 20.39
CA LYS A 399 -10.88 28.79 21.71
C LYS A 399 -10.32 27.46 22.22
N ASN A 400 -10.29 26.45 21.36
CA ASN A 400 -9.84 25.10 21.72
C ASN A 400 -8.34 25.04 22.03
N SER A 401 -7.53 25.89 21.40
CA SER A 401 -6.07 25.89 21.55
C SER A 401 -5.56 26.72 22.71
N ALA A 402 -6.43 27.40 23.47
CA ALA A 402 -6.06 28.27 24.58
C ALA A 402 -5.23 27.57 25.68
N ASN A 403 -5.49 26.29 25.95
CA ASN A 403 -4.75 25.50 26.96
C ASN A 403 -3.87 24.41 26.35
N PHE A 404 -3.38 24.61 25.12
CA PHE A 404 -2.56 23.63 24.40
C PHE A 404 -1.30 23.19 25.17
N GLU A 405 -0.50 24.13 25.70
CA GLU A 405 0.73 23.80 26.42
C GLU A 405 0.50 22.97 27.69
N GLU A 406 -0.47 23.39 28.51
CA GLU A 406 -0.85 22.67 29.74
C GLU A 406 -1.34 21.25 29.41
N ARG A 407 -2.14 21.13 28.34
CA ARG A 407 -2.65 19.84 27.86
C ARG A 407 -1.52 18.92 27.42
N VAL A 408 -0.56 19.43 26.63
CA VAL A 408 0.61 18.65 26.20
C VAL A 408 1.44 18.22 27.40
N SER A 409 1.70 19.12 28.34
CA SER A 409 2.45 18.80 29.57
C SER A 409 1.80 17.68 30.38
N THR A 410 0.47 17.75 30.56
CA THR A 410 -0.30 16.69 31.24
C THR A 410 -0.24 15.38 30.46
N ALA A 411 -0.40 15.43 29.14
CA ALA A 411 -0.37 14.26 28.29
C ALA A 411 1.01 13.59 28.26
N ASN A 412 2.11 14.36 28.28
CA ASN A 412 3.46 13.83 28.42
C ASN A 412 3.60 12.99 29.69
N ASN A 413 3.24 13.55 30.85
CA ASN A 413 3.34 12.87 32.14
C ASN A 413 2.52 11.56 32.16
N ASN A 414 1.32 11.58 31.57
CA ASN A 414 0.46 10.41 31.49
C ASN A 414 1.01 9.35 30.55
N ALA A 415 1.48 9.75 29.35
CA ALA A 415 2.05 8.84 28.36
C ALA A 415 3.31 8.16 28.88
N GLU A 416 4.20 8.92 29.52
CA GLU A 416 5.46 8.41 30.08
C GLU A 416 5.21 7.37 31.18
N ARG A 417 4.35 7.70 32.16
CA ARG A 417 3.95 6.75 33.22
C ARG A 417 3.28 5.49 32.65
N THR A 418 2.45 5.66 31.63
CA THR A 418 1.77 4.53 30.97
C THR A 418 2.77 3.66 30.22
N ALA A 419 3.74 4.25 29.53
CA ALA A 419 4.79 3.52 28.83
C ALA A 419 5.66 2.72 29.82
N GLU A 420 6.06 3.33 30.94
CA GLU A 420 6.81 2.67 32.01
C GLU A 420 6.03 1.49 32.61
N MET A 421 4.75 1.69 32.93
CA MET A 421 3.88 0.62 33.42
C MET A 421 3.78 -0.54 32.41
N LEU A 422 3.49 -0.25 31.13
CA LEU A 422 3.29 -1.27 30.10
C LEU A 422 4.57 -2.05 29.79
N ARG A 423 5.75 -1.43 29.85
CA ARG A 423 7.04 -2.12 29.63
C ARG A 423 7.32 -3.25 30.63
N THR A 424 6.77 -3.15 31.83
CA THR A 424 6.95 -4.18 32.87
C THR A 424 5.92 -5.30 32.79
N HIS A 425 4.89 -5.16 31.95
CA HIS A 425 3.78 -6.10 31.89
C HIS A 425 4.12 -7.35 31.07
N THR A 426 3.86 -8.54 31.60
CA THR A 426 4.28 -9.83 31.00
C THR A 426 3.67 -10.13 29.63
N SER A 427 2.47 -9.62 29.35
CA SER A 427 1.79 -9.76 28.05
C SER A 427 2.27 -8.78 26.98
N VAL A 428 3.04 -7.76 27.35
CA VAL A 428 3.56 -6.75 26.42
C VAL A 428 4.91 -7.24 25.87
N GLU A 429 5.08 -7.12 24.56
CA GLU A 429 6.34 -7.44 23.88
C GLU A 429 7.20 -6.20 23.73
N GLN A 430 6.62 -5.09 23.27
CA GLN A 430 7.34 -3.85 23.01
C GLN A 430 6.45 -2.62 23.21
N VAL A 431 7.02 -1.57 23.79
CA VAL A 431 6.39 -0.24 23.89
C VAL A 431 7.21 0.75 23.08
N TYR A 432 6.60 1.33 22.06
CA TYR A 432 7.14 2.41 21.26
C TYR A 432 6.75 3.74 21.89
N TYR A 433 7.74 4.44 22.41
CA TYR A 433 7.64 5.78 22.99
C TYR A 433 9.02 6.42 22.90
N PRO A 434 9.18 7.73 22.58
CA PRO A 434 10.52 8.27 22.30
C PRO A 434 11.51 8.08 23.46
N LYS A 435 11.07 8.24 24.72
CA LYS A 435 11.84 7.79 25.89
C LYS A 435 11.90 6.27 25.94
N GLY A 436 13.08 5.69 25.75
CA GLY A 436 13.33 4.24 25.66
C GLY A 436 13.25 3.67 24.25
N ASN A 437 13.08 4.51 23.23
CA ASN A 437 13.25 4.09 21.82
C ASN A 437 14.75 3.94 21.50
N PRO A 438 15.16 3.04 20.57
CA PRO A 438 16.55 2.99 20.09
C PRO A 438 17.11 4.31 19.56
N THR A 439 16.24 5.24 19.15
CA THR A 439 16.60 6.59 18.68
C THR A 439 16.36 7.69 19.72
N GLN A 440 16.23 7.35 21.01
CA GLN A 440 16.00 8.32 22.08
C GLN A 440 17.04 9.44 22.06
N ASP A 441 18.32 9.11 21.91
CA ASP A 441 19.41 10.11 21.92
C ASP A 441 19.23 11.17 20.82
N ILE A 442 18.65 10.78 19.68
CA ILE A 442 18.30 11.72 18.60
C ILE A 442 17.13 12.61 19.03
N TYR A 443 16.10 12.06 19.69
CA TYR A 443 14.99 12.87 20.23
C TYR A 443 15.49 13.92 21.22
N GLU A 444 16.40 13.55 22.12
CA GLU A 444 16.94 14.46 23.14
C GLU A 444 17.63 15.70 22.55
N LYS A 445 18.27 15.57 21.37
CA LYS A 445 18.93 16.71 20.69
C LYS A 445 17.95 17.86 20.41
N TYR A 446 16.72 17.52 20.03
CA TYR A 446 15.71 18.48 19.57
C TYR A 446 14.68 18.80 20.66
N LYS A 447 14.74 18.12 21.81
CA LYS A 447 13.81 18.29 22.91
C LYS A 447 14.08 19.61 23.64
N ARG A 448 13.03 20.41 23.81
CA ARG A 448 13.11 21.68 24.56
C ARG A 448 13.45 21.40 26.04
N PRO A 449 14.23 22.28 26.69
CA PRO A 449 14.62 22.11 28.09
C PRO A 449 13.41 21.89 29.02
N LYS A 450 13.49 20.89 29.91
CA LYS A 450 12.45 20.55 30.90
C LYS A 450 11.07 20.18 30.32
N ARG A 451 10.96 19.89 29.01
CA ARG A 451 9.72 19.39 28.37
C ARG A 451 9.70 17.86 28.30
N GLY A 452 8.64 17.25 27.76
CA GLY A 452 8.42 15.79 27.74
C GLY A 452 8.71 15.15 26.37
N TYR A 453 8.28 13.90 26.19
CA TYR A 453 8.52 13.10 24.98
C TYR A 453 7.30 12.93 24.08
N GLY A 454 6.26 13.73 24.29
CA GLY A 454 5.00 13.65 23.54
C GLY A 454 3.92 12.84 24.24
N TYR A 455 2.75 12.88 23.61
CA TYR A 455 1.48 12.36 24.15
C TYR A 455 1.06 11.00 23.59
N LEU A 456 1.81 10.48 22.62
CA LEU A 456 1.48 9.27 21.88
C LEU A 456 2.44 8.16 22.26
N LEU A 457 1.92 6.95 22.45
CA LEU A 457 2.70 5.72 22.58
C LEU A 457 1.99 4.60 21.80
N SER A 458 2.76 3.64 21.31
CA SER A 458 2.23 2.42 20.69
C SER A 458 2.70 1.20 21.47
N VAL A 459 1.87 0.17 21.56
CA VAL A 459 2.18 -1.06 22.28
C VAL A 459 1.97 -2.28 21.38
N ARG A 460 2.97 -3.16 21.33
CA ARG A 460 2.90 -4.49 20.72
C ARG A 460 2.79 -5.53 21.82
N PHE A 461 1.78 -6.38 21.73
CA PHE A 461 1.54 -7.50 22.64
C PHE A 461 2.15 -8.78 22.08
N LYS A 462 2.51 -9.71 22.97
CA LYS A 462 3.12 -11.01 22.59
C LYS A 462 2.17 -11.91 21.80
N THR A 463 0.87 -11.76 21.98
CA THR A 463 -0.15 -12.52 21.25
C THR A 463 -1.32 -11.63 20.83
N SER A 464 -2.05 -12.06 19.81
CA SER A 464 -3.24 -11.35 19.32
C SER A 464 -4.36 -11.35 20.36
N GLU A 465 -4.52 -12.44 21.11
CA GLU A 465 -5.54 -12.59 22.15
C GLU A 465 -5.31 -11.58 23.27
N ALA A 466 -4.06 -11.35 23.67
CA ALA A 466 -3.71 -10.34 24.66
C ALA A 466 -4.02 -8.92 24.15
N ALA A 467 -3.73 -8.63 22.89
CA ALA A 467 -4.08 -7.33 22.27
C ALA A 467 -5.60 -7.12 22.22
N ILE A 468 -6.36 -8.14 21.83
CA ILE A 468 -7.83 -8.12 21.77
C ILE A 468 -8.40 -7.91 23.17
N ALA A 469 -7.96 -8.70 24.15
CA ALA A 469 -8.43 -8.60 25.53
C ALA A 469 -8.10 -7.23 26.14
N PHE A 470 -6.88 -6.73 25.94
CA PHE A 470 -6.50 -5.39 26.38
C PHE A 470 -7.36 -4.32 25.73
N HIS A 471 -7.50 -4.35 24.40
CA HIS A 471 -8.29 -3.38 23.67
C HIS A 471 -9.75 -3.36 24.15
N ASP A 472 -10.39 -4.52 24.24
CA ASP A 472 -11.81 -4.61 24.60
C ASP A 472 -12.05 -4.22 26.05
N ALA A 473 -11.14 -4.57 26.96
CA ALA A 473 -11.21 -4.20 28.38
C ALA A 473 -10.85 -2.74 28.66
N LEU A 474 -10.10 -2.07 27.78
CA LEU A 474 -9.67 -0.69 28.00
C LEU A 474 -10.87 0.27 27.92
N ASP A 475 -11.29 0.85 29.04
CA ASP A 475 -12.42 1.77 29.11
C ASP A 475 -12.02 3.20 28.73
N VAL A 476 -11.69 3.39 27.47
CA VAL A 476 -11.34 4.69 26.87
C VAL A 476 -12.05 4.86 25.53
N ALA A 477 -12.04 6.09 25.01
CA ALA A 477 -12.54 6.33 23.65
C ALA A 477 -11.68 5.56 22.64
N LYS A 478 -12.32 4.83 21.72
CA LYS A 478 -11.63 3.99 20.73
C LYS A 478 -11.98 4.45 19.33
N GLY A 479 -10.99 4.67 18.47
CA GLY A 479 -11.24 5.12 17.10
C GLY A 479 -9.97 5.52 16.35
N PRO A 480 -10.09 5.77 15.04
CA PRO A 480 -8.93 6.04 14.18
C PRO A 480 -8.51 7.52 14.24
N SER A 481 -8.08 8.00 15.41
CA SER A 481 -7.57 9.36 15.62
C SER A 481 -6.41 9.36 16.64
N LEU A 482 -5.89 10.54 16.97
CA LEU A 482 -4.88 10.77 18.00
C LEU A 482 -4.93 12.24 18.46
N GLY A 483 -4.25 12.55 19.56
CA GLY A 483 -4.05 13.92 20.03
C GLY A 483 -5.33 14.60 20.45
N THR A 484 -5.96 14.10 21.52
CA THR A 484 -7.22 14.66 22.04
C THR A 484 -7.04 15.10 23.50
N ASN A 485 -8.03 15.80 24.05
CA ASN A 485 -8.09 16.19 25.45
C ASN A 485 -8.55 15.06 26.40
N PHE A 486 -8.63 13.83 25.89
CA PHE A 486 -8.95 12.60 26.62
C PHE A 486 -8.06 11.46 26.10
N THR A 487 -8.01 10.32 26.81
CA THR A 487 -7.30 9.16 26.30
C THR A 487 -8.08 8.54 25.14
N LEU A 488 -7.44 8.40 23.99
CA LEU A 488 -7.99 7.72 22.83
C LEU A 488 -7.08 6.55 22.44
N CYS A 489 -7.68 5.37 22.31
CA CYS A 489 -7.01 4.17 21.82
C CYS A 489 -7.35 3.96 20.34
N SER A 490 -6.33 3.61 19.55
CA SER A 490 -6.51 3.23 18.15
C SER A 490 -5.71 1.97 17.89
N GLN A 491 -6.32 0.99 17.24
CA GLN A 491 -5.62 -0.22 16.86
C GLN A 491 -4.89 0.02 15.56
N LEU A 492 -3.60 -0.27 15.60
CA LEU A 492 -2.72 -0.12 14.45
C LEU A 492 -2.75 -1.35 13.55
N ASP A 493 -3.57 -2.38 13.77
CA ASP A 493 -3.53 -3.60 12.95
C ASP A 493 -3.84 -3.34 11.45
N SER A 494 -4.47 -2.21 11.11
CA SER A 494 -4.64 -1.73 9.72
C SER A 494 -3.54 -0.76 9.24
N ILE A 495 -2.85 -0.04 10.14
CA ILE A 495 -1.77 0.93 9.85
C ILE A 495 -0.37 0.30 9.93
N MET A 496 -0.13 -0.69 10.80
CA MET A 496 0.99 -1.62 10.75
C MET A 496 0.84 -2.67 9.66
N ARG A 497 -0.37 -2.86 9.12
CA ARG A 497 -0.57 -3.43 7.78
C ARG A 497 -0.25 -2.42 6.68
N LEU A 498 -0.12 -1.11 6.99
CA LEU A 498 0.35 -0.05 6.08
C LEU A 498 1.83 0.34 6.22
N LEU A 499 2.53 -0.05 7.29
CA LEU A 499 3.99 -0.03 7.35
C LEU A 499 4.60 -0.91 6.25
N PRO A 500 4.08 -2.11 5.98
CA PRO A 500 4.33 -2.82 4.76
C PRO A 500 3.35 -2.38 3.66
N CYS A 501 2.70 -1.21 3.64
CA CYS A 501 1.98 -0.67 2.46
C CYS A 501 2.81 0.31 1.62
N LEU A 502 3.98 0.74 2.08
CA LEU A 502 5.08 0.98 1.14
C LEU A 502 5.70 -0.35 0.66
N ALA A 503 5.38 -1.46 1.33
CA ALA A 503 5.60 -2.82 0.84
C ALA A 503 4.34 -3.56 0.33
N LYS A 504 3.16 -2.89 0.23
CA LYS A 504 1.92 -3.49 -0.28
C LYS A 504 1.73 -2.99 -1.69
N LEU A 505 2.66 -3.41 -2.52
CA LEU A 505 2.15 -4.15 -3.65
C LEU A 505 1.38 -5.33 -3.05
N SER A 506 0.05 -5.39 -3.23
CA SER A 506 -0.51 -6.73 -3.39
C SER A 506 0.20 -7.29 -4.60
N LEU A 507 1.26 -8.04 -4.35
CA LEU A 507 2.11 -8.66 -5.35
C LEU A 507 1.26 -9.75 -5.96
N VAL A 508 0.61 -9.39 -7.05
CA VAL A 508 0.10 -10.41 -7.92
C VAL A 508 1.28 -10.91 -8.73
N PHE A 509 1.30 -12.19 -9.08
CA PHE A 509 2.21 -12.68 -10.11
C PHE A 509 1.37 -13.14 -11.28
N ALA A 510 1.83 -12.82 -12.46
CA ALA A 510 1.20 -13.25 -13.70
C ALA A 510 1.99 -14.43 -14.25
N CYS A 511 2.18 -15.57 -13.59
CA CYS A 511 3.02 -16.63 -14.19
C CYS A 511 2.26 -17.45 -15.25
N THR A 512 2.96 -17.98 -16.27
CA THR A 512 2.40 -18.95 -17.22
C THR A 512 3.33 -20.14 -17.37
N ARG A 513 2.78 -21.37 -17.48
CA ARG A 513 3.53 -22.64 -17.61
C ARG A 513 2.94 -23.51 -18.72
N VAL A 514 3.82 -24.20 -19.46
CA VAL A 514 3.46 -25.26 -20.42
C VAL A 514 4.30 -26.51 -20.22
N VAL A 515 3.73 -27.66 -20.51
CA VAL A 515 4.41 -28.95 -20.68
C VAL A 515 4.28 -29.36 -22.14
N TYR A 516 5.39 -29.33 -22.87
CA TYR A 516 5.45 -29.67 -24.28
C TYR A 516 5.88 -31.13 -24.47
N ARG A 517 5.14 -31.87 -25.29
CA ARG A 517 5.42 -33.27 -25.62
C ARG A 517 6.32 -33.38 -26.85
N LYS A 518 7.49 -33.97 -26.64
CA LYS A 518 8.44 -34.41 -27.67
C LYS A 518 8.24 -35.90 -27.96
N GLN A 519 8.37 -36.32 -29.21
CA GLN A 519 8.29 -37.72 -29.62
C GLN A 519 9.69 -38.25 -29.96
N LEU A 520 10.21 -39.21 -29.21
CA LEU A 520 11.47 -39.91 -29.53
C LEU A 520 11.21 -41.33 -30.04
N GLN A 521 12.21 -41.93 -30.68
CA GLN A 521 12.22 -43.37 -30.99
C GLN A 521 12.06 -44.23 -29.73
N ALA A 522 12.61 -43.78 -28.60
CA ALA A 522 12.52 -44.46 -27.30
C ALA A 522 11.22 -44.18 -26.51
N GLY A 523 10.28 -43.40 -27.08
CA GLY A 523 9.04 -42.99 -26.42
C GLY A 523 8.90 -41.48 -26.21
N PRO A 524 7.76 -40.99 -25.70
CA PRO A 524 7.56 -39.56 -25.47
C PRO A 524 8.48 -39.03 -24.36
N SER A 525 8.88 -37.76 -24.49
CA SER A 525 9.62 -37.01 -23.47
C SER A 525 9.02 -35.60 -23.34
N TYR A 526 9.25 -34.93 -22.22
CA TYR A 526 8.54 -33.70 -21.88
C TYR A 526 9.51 -32.59 -21.50
N ILE A 527 9.23 -31.38 -21.97
CA ILE A 527 9.93 -30.15 -21.59
C ILE A 527 8.90 -29.19 -21.00
N THR A 528 9.17 -28.72 -19.79
CA THR A 528 8.37 -27.68 -19.14
C THR A 528 9.00 -26.33 -19.45
N GLY A 529 8.17 -25.36 -19.84
CA GLY A 529 8.57 -23.97 -19.99
C GLY A 529 7.72 -23.06 -19.12
N ARG A 530 8.30 -21.99 -18.61
CA ARG A 530 7.59 -21.05 -17.72
C ARG A 530 8.10 -19.61 -17.82
N THR A 531 7.18 -18.65 -17.66
CA THR A 531 7.50 -17.26 -17.30
C THR A 531 7.32 -17.02 -15.79
N VAL A 532 8.19 -16.19 -15.21
CA VAL A 532 8.04 -15.66 -13.85
C VAL A 532 7.89 -14.15 -13.91
N ASP A 533 6.71 -13.64 -13.53
CA ASP A 533 6.29 -12.25 -13.72
C ASP A 533 6.10 -11.57 -12.36
N TYR A 534 6.91 -10.54 -12.04
CA TYR A 534 7.01 -9.94 -10.69
C TYR A 534 7.72 -8.55 -10.64
N THR A 535 7.60 -7.80 -9.53
CA THR A 535 8.47 -6.66 -9.10
C THR A 535 8.54 -6.65 -7.56
N PRO A 536 9.67 -6.54 -6.83
CA PRO A 536 10.89 -5.76 -7.06
C PRO A 536 12.11 -6.63 -7.42
N ASP A 537 13.33 -6.10 -7.28
CA ASP A 537 14.60 -6.80 -7.54
C ASP A 537 14.75 -8.01 -6.61
N ASN A 538 14.76 -9.21 -7.18
CA ASN A 538 14.72 -10.46 -6.43
C ASN A 538 16.09 -11.11 -6.34
N ASP A 539 16.46 -11.54 -5.13
CA ASP A 539 17.58 -12.46 -4.92
C ASP A 539 17.16 -13.87 -5.38
N LEU A 540 17.33 -14.14 -6.68
CA LEU A 540 17.13 -15.45 -7.27
C LEU A 540 18.38 -16.30 -7.07
N THR A 541 18.18 -17.45 -6.44
CA THR A 541 19.23 -18.42 -6.17
C THR A 541 18.82 -19.79 -6.67
N PHE A 542 19.80 -20.53 -7.18
CA PHE A 542 19.66 -21.93 -7.55
C PHE A 542 20.40 -22.78 -6.55
N TRP A 543 19.71 -23.77 -6.02
CA TRP A 543 20.24 -24.71 -5.05
C TRP A 543 20.31 -26.10 -5.65
N ILE A 544 21.36 -26.84 -5.29
CA ILE A 544 21.44 -28.29 -5.47
C ILE A 544 21.40 -28.92 -4.08
N PHE A 545 20.39 -29.73 -3.85
CA PHE A 545 20.13 -30.41 -2.60
C PHE A 545 20.35 -31.90 -2.78
N PRO A 546 21.32 -32.52 -2.07
CA PRO A 546 21.42 -33.97 -2.01
C PRO A 546 20.24 -34.60 -1.25
N ALA A 547 20.11 -35.92 -1.39
CA ALA A 547 19.15 -36.70 -0.62
C ALA A 547 19.51 -36.73 0.88
N GLY A 548 18.52 -37.04 1.72
CA GLY A 548 18.65 -37.23 3.15
C GLY A 548 18.88 -35.96 3.98
N ILE A 549 18.40 -34.83 3.49
CA ILE A 549 18.39 -33.55 4.22
C ILE A 549 17.21 -33.51 5.19
N ASN A 550 17.43 -33.12 6.44
CA ASN A 550 16.36 -32.87 7.40
C ASN A 550 15.72 -31.51 7.13
N ARG A 551 14.40 -31.50 6.91
CA ARG A 551 13.62 -30.35 6.48
C ARG A 551 12.53 -29.97 7.46
N HIS A 552 12.13 -28.71 7.36
CA HIS A 552 11.10 -28.08 8.17
C HIS A 552 10.00 -27.46 7.29
N GLY A 553 8.75 -27.52 7.76
CA GLY A 553 7.56 -27.04 7.05
C GLY A 553 7.47 -25.52 6.89
N GLY A 554 8.42 -24.76 7.42
CA GLY A 554 8.49 -23.31 7.24
C GLY A 554 7.40 -22.53 7.98
N ILE A 555 6.84 -23.12 9.05
CA ILE A 555 5.85 -22.50 9.94
C ILE A 555 6.23 -22.72 11.41
N SER A 556 5.70 -21.91 12.31
CA SER A 556 5.98 -22.01 13.74
C SER A 556 5.13 -23.07 14.46
N ASP A 557 3.83 -23.11 14.17
CA ASP A 557 2.86 -23.96 14.90
C ASP A 557 2.67 -25.35 14.26
N ASN A 558 3.05 -26.40 14.99
CA ASN A 558 3.04 -27.82 14.58
C ASN A 558 3.50 -28.04 13.11
N PRO A 559 4.77 -27.70 12.80
CA PRO A 559 5.31 -27.79 11.45
C PRO A 559 5.52 -29.24 11.02
N LEU A 560 5.24 -29.51 9.75
CA LEU A 560 5.66 -30.75 9.10
C LEU A 560 7.19 -30.84 9.12
N LYS A 561 7.73 -32.00 9.49
CA LYS A 561 9.17 -32.30 9.41
C LYS A 561 9.36 -33.54 8.56
N TRP A 562 10.35 -33.53 7.67
CA TRP A 562 10.67 -34.69 6.83
C TRP A 562 12.17 -34.78 6.57
N LYS A 563 12.60 -35.93 6.08
CA LYS A 563 13.95 -36.14 5.55
C LYS A 563 13.85 -36.36 4.05
N SER A 564 14.60 -35.59 3.24
CA SER A 564 14.50 -35.70 1.78
C SER A 564 14.89 -37.11 1.34
N ARG A 565 14.11 -37.70 0.43
CA ARG A 565 14.36 -39.03 -0.15
C ARG A 565 15.16 -38.92 -1.44
N TYR A 566 14.93 -37.84 -2.18
CA TYR A 566 15.53 -37.60 -3.48
C TYR A 566 16.36 -36.33 -3.48
N GLY A 567 17.47 -36.36 -4.22
CA GLY A 567 18.21 -35.15 -4.57
C GLY A 567 17.44 -34.28 -5.55
N SER A 568 17.57 -32.97 -5.46
CA SER A 568 16.84 -32.01 -6.30
C SER A 568 17.62 -30.74 -6.59
N THR A 569 17.20 -30.05 -7.66
CA THR A 569 17.54 -28.65 -7.88
C THR A 569 16.31 -27.79 -7.69
N MET A 570 16.50 -26.63 -7.07
CA MET A 570 15.44 -25.68 -6.77
C MET A 570 15.90 -24.25 -7.04
N ALA A 571 15.15 -23.54 -7.87
CA ALA A 571 15.20 -22.10 -7.92
C ALA A 571 14.35 -21.53 -6.78
N THR A 572 14.97 -20.68 -5.94
CA THR A 572 14.29 -20.02 -4.84
C THR A 572 14.33 -18.51 -4.98
N MET A 573 13.23 -17.87 -4.59
CA MET A 573 13.18 -16.43 -4.38
C MET A 573 13.43 -16.13 -2.91
N PHE A 574 14.35 -15.19 -2.65
CA PHE A 574 14.71 -14.73 -1.30
C PHE A 574 15.19 -15.86 -0.36
N ASN A 575 15.64 -17.00 -0.90
CA ASN A 575 15.91 -18.23 -0.16
C ASN A 575 14.73 -18.75 0.70
N ARG A 576 13.50 -18.30 0.41
CA ARG A 576 12.33 -18.53 1.26
C ARG A 576 11.10 -19.05 0.50
N ILE A 577 11.08 -18.93 -0.83
CA ILE A 577 9.99 -19.43 -1.66
C ILE A 577 10.55 -20.32 -2.75
N SER A 578 10.09 -21.57 -2.80
CA SER A 578 10.37 -22.53 -3.86
C SER A 578 9.59 -22.14 -5.11
N VAL A 579 10.27 -21.82 -6.22
CA VAL A 579 9.63 -21.29 -7.43
C VAL A 579 9.51 -22.34 -8.52
N GLU A 580 10.62 -23.02 -8.82
CA GLU A 580 10.71 -23.98 -9.92
C GLU A 580 11.82 -24.99 -9.60
N GLY A 581 11.59 -26.27 -9.86
CA GLY A 581 12.61 -27.28 -9.60
C GLY A 581 12.29 -28.63 -10.21
N LEU A 582 13.27 -29.53 -10.13
CA LEU A 582 13.11 -30.94 -10.46
C LEU A 582 14.00 -31.81 -9.56
N ASN A 583 13.60 -33.06 -9.37
CA ASN A 583 14.39 -34.05 -8.65
C ASN A 583 15.06 -35.08 -9.56
N GLU A 584 15.97 -35.85 -9.00
CA GLU A 584 16.76 -36.88 -9.70
C GLU A 584 15.92 -38.01 -10.30
N LYS A 585 14.64 -38.12 -9.93
CA LYS A 585 13.71 -39.12 -10.48
C LYS A 585 12.85 -38.57 -11.62
N GLY A 586 13.03 -37.30 -11.98
CA GLY A 586 12.31 -36.66 -13.06
C GLY A 586 10.89 -36.21 -12.69
N LEU A 587 10.63 -35.98 -11.41
CA LEU A 587 9.51 -35.13 -10.99
C LEU A 587 9.95 -33.66 -11.10
N SER A 588 9.11 -32.83 -11.67
CA SER A 588 9.30 -31.38 -11.78
C SER A 588 8.09 -30.63 -11.31
N GLY A 589 8.27 -29.39 -10.88
CA GLY A 589 7.13 -28.56 -10.55
C GLY A 589 7.45 -27.09 -10.40
N SER A 590 6.35 -26.35 -10.35
CA SER A 590 6.31 -24.90 -10.49
C SER A 590 5.31 -24.34 -9.48
N SER A 591 5.72 -23.36 -8.68
CA SER A 591 4.84 -22.59 -7.80
C SER A 591 4.39 -21.32 -8.50
N LEU A 592 3.11 -21.19 -8.88
CA LEU A 592 2.57 -20.00 -9.55
C LEU A 592 1.62 -19.26 -8.61
N PHE A 593 1.56 -17.94 -8.74
CA PHE A 593 0.60 -17.17 -7.96
C PHE A 593 -0.82 -17.38 -8.47
N LEU A 594 -1.76 -17.37 -7.53
CA LEU A 594 -3.18 -17.43 -7.80
C LEU A 594 -3.89 -16.50 -6.81
N GLY A 595 -4.25 -15.29 -7.26
CA GLY A 595 -4.75 -14.21 -6.38
C GLY A 595 -6.05 -14.53 -5.64
N GLY A 596 -6.84 -15.45 -6.20
CA GLY A 596 -8.05 -16.01 -5.59
C GLY A 596 -7.80 -17.12 -4.57
N SER A 597 -6.55 -17.46 -4.25
CA SER A 597 -6.26 -18.51 -3.26
C SER A 597 -6.68 -18.06 -1.86
N ASP A 598 -7.44 -18.90 -1.18
CA ASP A 598 -7.89 -18.72 0.19
C ASP A 598 -7.65 -20.01 1.00
N TYR A 599 -6.70 -19.94 1.92
CA TYR A 599 -6.30 -21.07 2.76
C TYR A 599 -7.10 -21.06 4.06
N SER A 600 -7.44 -22.24 4.56
CA SER A 600 -8.15 -22.39 5.84
C SER A 600 -7.33 -21.88 7.02
N GLN A 601 -8.02 -21.46 8.08
CA GLN A 601 -7.38 -21.12 9.35
C GLN A 601 -6.60 -22.32 9.91
N ARG A 602 -5.47 -22.04 10.57
CA ARG A 602 -4.59 -23.05 11.16
C ARG A 602 -5.37 -24.02 12.06
N ASP A 603 -5.19 -25.32 11.85
CA ASP A 603 -5.77 -26.39 12.67
C ASP A 603 -4.70 -27.31 13.29
N SER A 604 -5.08 -28.48 13.79
CA SER A 604 -4.15 -29.39 14.50
C SER A 604 -3.29 -30.27 13.59
N ARG A 605 -3.52 -30.30 12.27
CA ARG A 605 -2.72 -31.13 11.34
C ARG A 605 -1.29 -30.61 11.23
N PRO A 606 -0.30 -31.42 10.85
CA PRO A 606 1.02 -30.91 10.49
C PRO A 606 0.88 -29.85 9.38
N GLY A 607 1.47 -28.67 9.60
CA GLY A 607 1.36 -27.57 8.66
C GLY A 607 2.60 -27.41 7.78
N LEU A 608 2.38 -26.97 6.54
CA LEU A 608 3.41 -26.74 5.53
C LEU A 608 3.18 -25.38 4.89
N SER A 609 4.16 -24.48 4.96
CA SER A 609 4.08 -23.16 4.35
C SER A 609 3.92 -23.29 2.84
N ALA A 610 3.03 -22.48 2.26
CA ALA A 610 2.83 -22.40 0.82
C ALA A 610 4.14 -22.12 0.04
N GLY A 611 5.12 -21.42 0.65
CA GLY A 611 6.43 -21.17 0.06
C GLY A 611 7.36 -22.39 0.00
N VAL A 612 7.11 -23.40 0.84
CA VAL A 612 7.91 -24.64 0.94
C VAL A 612 7.23 -25.82 0.25
N TRP A 613 5.94 -25.68 -0.06
CA TRP A 613 5.06 -26.73 -0.55
C TRP A 613 5.64 -27.55 -1.71
N LEU A 614 6.23 -26.88 -2.71
CA LEU A 614 6.84 -27.54 -3.85
C LEU A 614 8.07 -28.38 -3.47
N GLN A 615 8.95 -27.87 -2.59
CA GLN A 615 10.15 -28.59 -2.17
C GLN A 615 9.81 -29.90 -1.46
N TYR A 616 8.76 -29.90 -0.63
CA TYR A 616 8.30 -31.12 0.04
C TYR A 616 8.00 -32.25 -0.97
N TYR A 617 7.30 -31.93 -2.07
CA TYR A 617 6.98 -32.96 -3.07
C TYR A 617 8.18 -33.40 -3.88
N LEU A 618 9.08 -32.49 -4.27
CA LEU A 618 10.33 -32.87 -4.93
C LEU A 618 11.23 -33.73 -4.03
N ASP A 619 11.20 -33.49 -2.73
CA ASP A 619 11.97 -34.26 -1.76
C ASP A 619 11.38 -35.65 -1.50
N GLN A 620 10.06 -35.83 -1.57
CA GLN A 620 9.38 -37.06 -1.11
C GLN A 620 8.89 -37.99 -2.22
N TYR A 621 8.64 -37.49 -3.42
CA TYR A 621 7.95 -38.22 -4.48
C TYR A 621 8.75 -38.27 -5.79
N ASP A 622 8.59 -39.35 -6.55
CA ASP A 622 9.15 -39.54 -7.89
C ASP A 622 8.08 -39.47 -8.99
N ASN A 623 6.81 -39.35 -8.61
CA ASN A 623 5.68 -39.40 -9.52
C ASN A 623 4.45 -38.64 -9.06
N VAL A 624 3.71 -38.11 -10.03
CA VAL A 624 2.48 -37.33 -9.80
C VAL A 624 1.35 -38.21 -9.25
N LYS A 625 1.27 -39.48 -9.69
CA LYS A 625 0.22 -40.42 -9.30
C LYS A 625 0.17 -40.63 -7.78
N ASP A 626 1.31 -40.83 -7.15
CA ASP A 626 1.42 -41.10 -5.72
C ASP A 626 1.21 -39.83 -4.90
N ILE A 627 1.64 -38.66 -5.39
CA ILE A 627 1.29 -37.37 -4.77
C ILE A 627 -0.22 -37.20 -4.73
N ALA A 628 -0.90 -37.44 -5.86
CA ALA A 628 -2.34 -37.32 -5.94
C ALA A 628 -3.03 -38.31 -5.01
N LYS A 629 -2.60 -39.57 -4.99
CA LYS A 629 -3.13 -40.61 -4.11
C LYS A 629 -2.97 -40.26 -2.62
N ASP A 630 -1.83 -39.67 -2.25
CA ASP A 630 -1.52 -39.44 -0.84
C ASP A 630 -2.11 -38.16 -0.28
N HIS A 631 -2.30 -37.14 -1.13
CA HIS A 631 -2.61 -35.77 -0.71
C HIS A 631 -3.87 -35.15 -1.31
N CYS A 632 -4.37 -35.67 -2.43
CA CYS A 632 -5.61 -35.14 -3.00
C CYS A 632 -6.83 -35.81 -2.36
N PRO A 633 -7.86 -35.03 -1.99
CA PRO A 633 -9.06 -35.60 -1.41
C PRO A 633 -9.82 -36.43 -2.46
N ASP A 634 -10.21 -37.67 -2.10
CA ASP A 634 -11.03 -38.54 -2.96
C ASP A 634 -12.47 -38.03 -3.06
N THR A 635 -12.98 -37.47 -1.96
CA THR A 635 -14.30 -36.86 -1.86
C THR A 635 -14.23 -35.48 -1.22
N TRP A 636 -15.27 -34.67 -1.44
CA TRP A 636 -15.35 -33.32 -0.86
C TRP A 636 -15.37 -33.28 0.68
N ARG A 637 -15.56 -34.43 1.35
CA ARG A 637 -15.60 -34.56 2.82
C ARG A 637 -14.24 -34.91 3.43
N ASP A 638 -13.28 -35.37 2.63
CA ASP A 638 -12.00 -35.82 3.13
C ASP A 638 -11.14 -34.61 3.52
N LYS A 639 -10.57 -34.66 4.73
CA LYS A 639 -9.60 -33.65 5.17
C LYS A 639 -8.22 -34.03 4.66
N GLU A 640 -7.45 -33.05 4.20
CA GLU A 640 -6.05 -33.26 3.82
C GLU A 640 -5.24 -33.74 5.03
N LYS A 641 -4.22 -34.58 4.80
CA LYS A 641 -3.34 -35.07 5.89
C LYS A 641 -2.39 -33.98 6.42
N ILE A 642 -2.06 -33.02 5.57
CA ILE A 642 -1.15 -31.90 5.83
C ILE A 642 -1.92 -30.63 5.48
N GLN A 643 -1.84 -29.62 6.33
CA GLN A 643 -2.46 -28.32 6.06
C GLN A 643 -1.46 -27.43 5.34
N ILE A 644 -1.84 -26.86 4.19
CA ILE A 644 -1.05 -25.80 3.56
C ILE A 644 -1.39 -24.48 4.24
N VAL A 645 -0.36 -23.80 4.75
CA VAL A 645 -0.52 -22.60 5.59
C VAL A 645 0.02 -21.38 4.87
N ARG A 646 -0.74 -20.29 4.97
CA ARG A 646 -0.43 -18.96 4.42
C ARG A 646 0.51 -18.14 5.33
N GLU A 647 1.40 -18.79 6.07
CA GLU A 647 2.39 -18.05 6.86
C GLU A 647 3.41 -17.51 5.85
N SER A 648 3.47 -16.18 5.73
CA SER A 648 4.36 -15.56 4.77
C SER A 648 5.78 -15.65 5.32
N PRO A 649 6.71 -16.28 4.60
CA PRO A 649 8.08 -16.34 5.04
C PRO A 649 8.77 -14.96 4.93
N ILE A 650 8.12 -13.93 4.37
CA ILE A 650 8.64 -12.54 4.31
C ILE A 650 7.53 -11.59 4.75
N GLU A 651 7.81 -10.76 5.75
CA GLU A 651 6.85 -9.78 6.26
C GLU A 651 6.36 -8.86 5.12
N GLY A 652 5.03 -8.83 4.89
CA GLY A 652 4.41 -8.03 3.83
C GLY A 652 4.18 -8.72 2.48
N LEU A 653 4.80 -9.88 2.20
CA LEU A 653 4.58 -10.63 0.96
C LEU A 653 3.35 -11.55 1.09
N GLU A 654 2.32 -11.43 0.24
CA GLU A 654 1.23 -12.43 0.24
C GLU A 654 1.62 -13.67 -0.59
N THR A 655 1.84 -14.83 0.04
CA THR A 655 2.10 -16.11 -0.65
C THR A 655 0.79 -16.81 -1.05
N LYS A 656 0.07 -16.24 -2.01
CA LYS A 656 -1.12 -16.88 -2.62
C LYS A 656 -0.70 -17.70 -3.83
N ILE A 657 -0.33 -18.95 -3.60
CA ILE A 657 0.33 -19.82 -4.56
C ILE A 657 -0.51 -21.08 -4.79
N HIS A 658 -0.68 -21.47 -6.06
CA HIS A 658 -0.95 -22.86 -6.41
C HIS A 658 0.33 -23.51 -6.93
N ILE A 659 0.41 -24.84 -6.85
CA ILE A 659 1.53 -25.56 -7.42
C ILE A 659 1.05 -26.44 -8.55
N THR A 660 1.96 -26.71 -9.47
CA THR A 660 1.73 -27.67 -10.54
C THR A 660 2.95 -28.56 -10.70
N LEU A 661 2.70 -29.85 -10.85
CA LEU A 661 3.70 -30.91 -10.88
C LEU A 661 3.53 -31.70 -12.17
N SER A 662 4.66 -32.11 -12.75
CA SER A 662 4.70 -32.99 -13.92
C SER A 662 5.85 -33.97 -13.80
N ASP A 663 5.65 -35.16 -14.35
CA ASP A 663 6.67 -36.22 -14.34
C ASP A 663 7.02 -36.74 -15.73
N THR A 664 8.02 -37.63 -15.79
CA THR A 664 8.53 -38.21 -17.03
C THR A 664 7.53 -39.08 -17.79
N ARG A 665 6.41 -39.47 -17.17
CA ARG A 665 5.32 -40.21 -17.83
C ARG A 665 4.35 -39.29 -18.56
N GLY A 666 4.43 -37.97 -18.34
CA GLY A 666 3.52 -36.98 -18.91
C GLY A 666 2.28 -36.73 -18.06
N ASP A 667 2.26 -37.22 -16.83
CA ASP A 667 1.19 -36.93 -15.89
C ASP A 667 1.38 -35.53 -15.31
N ASN A 668 0.28 -34.78 -15.20
CA ASN A 668 0.28 -33.42 -14.66
C ASN A 668 -0.73 -33.31 -13.54
N LEU A 669 -0.38 -32.56 -12.50
CA LEU A 669 -1.23 -32.25 -11.36
C LEU A 669 -1.19 -30.75 -11.07
N ILE A 670 -2.36 -30.15 -10.88
CA ILE A 670 -2.53 -28.78 -10.36
C ILE A 670 -3.18 -28.90 -8.99
N MET A 671 -2.64 -28.18 -8.00
CA MET A 671 -3.11 -28.19 -6.61
C MET A 671 -3.37 -26.76 -6.15
N GLU A 672 -4.62 -26.41 -5.84
CA GLU A 672 -5.01 -25.03 -5.53
C GLU A 672 -6.10 -24.89 -4.46
N TYR A 673 -6.09 -23.77 -3.74
CA TYR A 673 -7.08 -23.38 -2.73
C TYR A 673 -7.98 -22.26 -3.25
N ALA A 674 -8.67 -22.48 -4.37
CA ALA A 674 -9.36 -21.41 -5.09
C ALA A 674 -10.89 -21.32 -4.86
N ASP A 675 -11.39 -22.09 -3.90
CA ASP A 675 -12.81 -22.21 -3.56
C ASP A 675 -13.16 -21.32 -2.35
N PRO A 676 -14.29 -20.59 -2.34
CA PRO A 676 -14.81 -19.95 -1.12
C PRO A 676 -14.94 -20.90 0.09
N GLU A 677 -15.00 -22.22 -0.12
CA GLU A 677 -14.99 -23.22 0.96
C GLU A 677 -13.59 -23.51 1.55
N GLN A 678 -12.52 -22.86 1.06
CA GLN A 678 -11.14 -22.96 1.58
C GLN A 678 -10.55 -24.39 1.57
N ARG A 679 -10.89 -25.18 0.55
CA ARG A 679 -10.45 -26.58 0.39
C ARG A 679 -9.43 -26.74 -0.73
N LEU A 680 -8.51 -27.69 -0.56
CA LEU A 680 -7.61 -28.11 -1.62
C LEU A 680 -8.38 -28.78 -2.76
N ARG A 681 -8.18 -28.28 -3.97
CA ARG A 681 -8.63 -28.93 -5.20
C ARG A 681 -7.45 -29.43 -6.00
N CYS A 682 -7.59 -30.64 -6.51
CA CYS A 682 -6.59 -31.30 -7.33
C CYS A 682 -7.13 -31.59 -8.74
N TYR A 683 -6.34 -31.25 -9.75
CA TYR A 683 -6.64 -31.52 -11.14
C TYR A 683 -5.52 -32.34 -11.76
N ARG A 684 -5.77 -33.63 -11.98
CA ARG A 684 -4.79 -34.57 -12.53
C ARG A 684 -5.20 -35.05 -13.91
N SER A 685 -4.31 -34.89 -14.89
CA SER A 685 -4.52 -35.33 -16.28
C SER A 685 -3.28 -35.06 -17.11
N GLU A 686 -3.02 -35.90 -18.12
CA GLU A 686 -2.10 -35.58 -19.22
C GLU A 686 -2.50 -34.30 -19.98
N TYR A 687 -3.77 -33.88 -19.90
CA TYR A 687 -4.31 -32.70 -20.59
C TYR A 687 -4.27 -31.39 -19.77
N TYR A 688 -3.71 -31.40 -18.56
CA TYR A 688 -3.45 -30.18 -17.77
C TYR A 688 -2.00 -29.72 -18.02
N ASP A 689 -1.66 -29.60 -19.30
CA ASP A 689 -0.33 -29.26 -19.82
C ASP A 689 -0.11 -27.75 -19.96
N VAL A 690 -1.13 -26.92 -19.70
CA VAL A 690 -1.05 -25.45 -19.73
C VAL A 690 -1.70 -24.87 -18.48
N VAL A 691 -1.01 -23.94 -17.83
CA VAL A 691 -1.49 -23.22 -16.62
C VAL A 691 -1.11 -21.74 -16.72
N ALA A 692 -2.02 -20.85 -16.31
CA ALA A 692 -1.75 -19.42 -16.10
C ALA A 692 -2.14 -19.03 -14.66
N GLY A 693 -1.68 -17.86 -14.19
CA GLY A 693 -1.84 -17.37 -12.80
C GLY A 693 -3.27 -17.08 -12.31
N ASP A 694 -4.30 -17.66 -12.94
CA ASP A 694 -5.70 -17.59 -12.54
C ASP A 694 -6.39 -18.98 -12.66
N THR A 695 -7.59 -19.10 -12.06
CA THR A 695 -8.41 -20.32 -12.20
C THR A 695 -9.08 -20.45 -13.57
N TYR A 696 -8.70 -19.62 -14.55
CA TYR A 696 -9.34 -19.57 -15.87
C TYR A 696 -9.23 -20.88 -16.64
N HIS A 697 -8.15 -21.64 -16.40
CA HIS A 697 -7.97 -22.99 -16.93
C HIS A 697 -9.22 -23.87 -16.69
N MET A 698 -9.88 -23.76 -15.54
CA MET A 698 -11.12 -24.49 -15.23
C MET A 698 -12.33 -24.07 -16.07
N LYS A 699 -12.55 -22.77 -16.26
CA LYS A 699 -13.72 -22.22 -16.99
C LYS A 699 -13.66 -22.60 -18.47
N ARG A 700 -12.46 -22.73 -19.02
CA ARG A 700 -12.21 -22.98 -20.43
C ARG A 700 -11.97 -24.45 -20.78
N GLN A 701 -11.49 -25.27 -19.84
CA GLN A 701 -11.35 -26.72 -20.08
C GLN A 701 -12.69 -27.42 -20.37
N ARG A 702 -13.78 -27.00 -19.71
CA ARG A 702 -15.15 -27.45 -19.99
C ARG A 702 -15.65 -27.10 -21.40
N SER A 703 -14.88 -26.30 -22.13
CA SER A 703 -15.22 -25.71 -23.42
C SER A 703 -14.08 -25.84 -24.43
N LYS A 704 -13.20 -26.86 -24.34
CA LYS A 704 -12.15 -27.12 -25.36
C LYS A 704 -12.72 -26.99 -26.78
N LYS A 705 -13.82 -27.68 -27.07
CA LYS A 705 -14.53 -27.60 -28.37
C LYS A 705 -14.92 -26.17 -28.79
N LYS A 706 -15.24 -25.28 -27.83
CA LYS A 706 -15.61 -23.87 -28.03
C LYS A 706 -14.41 -22.94 -28.21
N ILE A 707 -13.25 -23.27 -27.63
CA ILE A 707 -11.98 -22.57 -27.89
C ILE A 707 -11.53 -22.92 -29.30
N TRP A 708 -11.57 -24.20 -29.64
CA TRP A 708 -11.16 -24.70 -30.95
C TRP A 708 -12.00 -24.05 -32.07
N SER A 709 -13.32 -24.02 -31.92
CA SER A 709 -14.21 -23.34 -32.87
C SER A 709 -14.10 -21.81 -32.87
N LYS A 710 -13.45 -21.20 -31.88
CA LYS A 710 -13.23 -19.74 -31.80
C LYS A 710 -11.88 -19.31 -32.32
N VAL A 711 -10.89 -20.20 -32.32
CA VAL A 711 -9.50 -19.89 -32.66
C VAL A 711 -9.18 -20.22 -34.12
N GLU A 712 -9.88 -21.17 -34.75
CA GLU A 712 -9.83 -21.33 -36.21
C GLU A 712 -10.40 -20.08 -36.90
N GLY A 713 -9.51 -19.29 -37.53
CA GLY A 713 -9.88 -18.15 -38.39
C GLY A 713 -9.97 -16.77 -37.71
N ARG A 714 -9.51 -16.58 -36.47
CA ARG A 714 -9.51 -15.27 -35.77
C ARG A 714 -8.12 -14.79 -35.37
N MET A 715 -7.96 -13.47 -35.22
CA MET A 715 -6.82 -12.85 -34.53
C MET A 715 -6.83 -13.25 -33.04
N LEU A 716 -5.71 -13.77 -32.54
CA LEU A 716 -5.50 -13.95 -31.11
C LEU A 716 -5.30 -12.57 -30.46
N GLU A 717 -6.03 -12.29 -29.38
CA GLU A 717 -5.82 -11.10 -28.57
C GLU A 717 -4.41 -11.16 -27.94
N GLN A 718 -3.67 -10.04 -28.02
CA GLN A 718 -2.24 -9.99 -27.71
C GLN A 718 -1.93 -9.33 -26.37
N TRP A 719 -2.94 -9.04 -25.54
CA TRP A 719 -2.67 -8.39 -24.26
C TRP A 719 -2.03 -9.38 -23.27
N PRO A 720 -1.25 -8.87 -22.29
CA PRO A 720 -0.52 -9.68 -21.33
C PRO A 720 -1.40 -10.25 -20.19
N PHE A 721 -2.73 -10.20 -20.30
CA PHE A 721 -3.61 -10.74 -19.26
C PHE A 721 -3.46 -12.27 -19.09
N PRO A 722 -3.58 -12.81 -17.86
CA PRO A 722 -3.44 -14.26 -17.61
C PRO A 722 -4.30 -15.14 -18.53
N TYR A 723 -5.57 -14.77 -18.73
CA TYR A 723 -6.50 -15.52 -19.57
C TYR A 723 -6.13 -15.50 -21.06
N GLU A 724 -5.59 -14.39 -21.57
CA GLU A 724 -5.16 -14.28 -22.98
C GLU A 724 -3.85 -15.02 -23.21
N ARG A 725 -2.93 -14.96 -22.24
CA ARG A 725 -1.70 -15.76 -22.28
C ARG A 725 -1.99 -17.26 -22.22
N TYR A 726 -2.97 -17.67 -21.41
CA TYR A 726 -3.47 -19.05 -21.43
C TYR A 726 -3.98 -19.45 -22.82
N ASP A 727 -4.84 -18.63 -23.43
CA ASP A 727 -5.41 -18.90 -24.75
C ASP A 727 -4.33 -19.02 -25.84
N ARG A 728 -3.34 -18.11 -25.84
CA ARG A 728 -2.20 -18.16 -26.78
C ARG A 728 -1.33 -19.38 -26.54
N LEU A 729 -0.97 -19.67 -25.30
CA LEU A 729 -0.13 -20.82 -24.97
C LEU A 729 -0.82 -22.14 -25.31
N PHE A 730 -2.10 -22.25 -25.00
CA PHE A 730 -2.92 -23.39 -25.35
C PHE A 730 -2.96 -23.59 -26.87
N PHE A 731 -3.19 -22.51 -27.63
CA PHE A 731 -3.14 -22.56 -29.09
C PHE A 731 -1.78 -23.02 -29.61
N TYR A 732 -0.68 -22.42 -29.14
CA TYR A 732 0.66 -22.78 -29.59
C TYR A 732 1.00 -24.24 -29.25
N ASN A 733 0.78 -24.67 -28.01
CA ASN A 733 1.08 -26.04 -27.59
C ASN A 733 0.27 -27.07 -28.35
N TYR A 734 -0.96 -26.72 -28.74
CA TYR A 734 -1.83 -27.58 -29.53
C TYR A 734 -1.41 -27.71 -30.99
N HIS A 735 -0.98 -26.61 -31.64
CA HIS A 735 -0.67 -26.60 -33.08
C HIS A 735 0.79 -26.87 -33.43
N ILE A 736 1.72 -26.68 -32.50
CA ILE A 736 3.12 -26.99 -32.74
C ILE A 736 3.26 -28.51 -32.86
N LYS A 737 3.79 -28.97 -34.01
CA LYS A 737 4.07 -30.39 -34.25
C LYS A 737 5.01 -30.93 -33.19
N SER A 738 4.81 -32.18 -32.77
CA SER A 738 5.75 -32.89 -31.90
C SER A 738 7.15 -32.93 -32.53
N SER A 739 8.16 -32.57 -31.76
CA SER A 739 9.55 -32.58 -32.21
C SER A 739 10.19 -33.96 -32.07
N ASP A 740 11.17 -34.27 -32.92
CA ASP A 740 11.96 -35.51 -32.90
C ASP A 740 13.31 -35.36 -32.18
N SER A 741 13.83 -34.14 -32.04
CA SER A 741 15.11 -33.82 -31.38
C SER A 741 14.92 -32.97 -30.12
N PHE A 742 15.92 -33.01 -29.22
CA PHE A 742 15.85 -32.26 -27.96
C PHE A 742 15.92 -30.76 -28.23
N ASP A 743 16.81 -30.37 -29.13
CA ASP A 743 17.03 -28.98 -29.51
C ASP A 743 15.79 -28.36 -30.14
N SER A 744 15.12 -29.07 -31.06
CA SER A 744 13.86 -28.60 -31.65
C SER A 744 12.75 -28.50 -30.60
N ALA A 745 12.66 -29.46 -29.68
CA ALA A 745 11.65 -29.42 -28.63
C ALA A 745 11.89 -28.23 -27.69
N LEU A 746 13.13 -28.03 -27.26
CA LEU A 746 13.52 -26.91 -26.41
C LEU A 746 13.26 -25.57 -27.13
N ALA A 747 13.65 -25.45 -28.40
CA ALA A 747 13.42 -24.26 -29.20
C ALA A 747 11.92 -23.94 -29.36
N HIS A 748 11.08 -24.95 -29.60
CA HIS A 748 9.62 -24.77 -29.64
C HIS A 748 9.06 -24.30 -28.29
N THR A 749 9.47 -24.93 -27.18
CA THR A 749 9.06 -24.50 -25.84
C THR A 749 9.53 -23.07 -25.54
N MET A 750 10.76 -22.72 -25.90
CA MET A 750 11.29 -21.36 -25.78
C MET A 750 10.49 -20.35 -26.59
N GLY A 751 10.16 -20.68 -27.85
CA GLY A 751 9.32 -19.83 -28.71
C GLY A 751 7.95 -19.57 -28.10
N MET A 752 7.29 -20.61 -27.58
CA MET A 752 6.00 -20.47 -26.88
C MET A 752 6.09 -19.56 -25.67
N ILE A 753 7.10 -19.75 -24.81
CA ILE A 753 7.25 -18.97 -23.58
C ILE A 753 7.65 -17.52 -23.87
N ARG A 754 8.56 -17.28 -24.82
CA ARG A 754 8.97 -15.93 -25.23
C ARG A 754 7.80 -15.14 -25.83
N ALA A 755 6.89 -15.80 -26.55
CA ALA A 755 5.68 -15.17 -27.07
C ALA A 755 4.67 -14.71 -25.99
N LEU A 756 4.91 -15.08 -24.73
CA LEU A 756 4.05 -14.73 -23.58
C LEU A 756 4.73 -13.80 -22.58
N VAL A 757 5.98 -13.42 -22.84
CA VAL A 757 6.72 -12.46 -22.03
C VAL A 757 5.92 -11.18 -21.92
N VAL A 758 5.73 -10.73 -20.68
CA VAL A 758 5.23 -9.38 -20.40
C VAL A 758 6.46 -8.47 -20.41
N PRO A 759 6.59 -7.53 -21.36
CA PRO A 759 7.77 -6.67 -21.44
C PRO A 759 7.94 -5.84 -20.17
N GLN A 760 9.12 -5.24 -19.98
CA GLN A 760 9.40 -4.30 -18.90
C GLN A 760 8.60 -3.00 -19.09
N ILE A 761 7.29 -3.09 -18.88
CA ILE A 761 6.34 -1.99 -19.05
C ILE A 761 6.14 -1.27 -17.72
N HIS A 762 6.19 0.06 -17.77
CA HIS A 762 5.92 0.89 -16.61
C HIS A 762 4.40 1.13 -16.48
N ILE A 763 3.74 0.43 -15.57
CA ILE A 763 2.31 0.57 -15.31
C ILE A 763 2.09 1.80 -14.41
N LYS A 764 1.76 2.95 -15.02
CA LYS A 764 1.61 4.24 -14.31
C LYS A 764 0.50 4.28 -13.25
N LYS A 765 -0.51 3.40 -13.31
CA LYS A 765 -1.66 3.39 -12.38
C LYS A 765 -2.27 1.96 -12.25
N PHE A 766 -2.18 1.33 -11.08
CA PHE A 766 -2.93 0.10 -10.74
C PHE A 766 -4.40 0.42 -10.34
N THR A 767 -5.11 1.24 -11.12
CA THR A 767 -6.49 1.68 -10.79
C THR A 767 -7.59 0.85 -11.44
N ASP A 768 -7.23 -0.05 -12.36
CA ASP A 768 -8.15 -1.00 -12.98
C ASP A 768 -7.87 -2.41 -12.44
N ASN A 769 -8.89 -3.05 -11.88
CA ASN A 769 -8.79 -4.40 -11.33
C ASN A 769 -8.31 -5.44 -12.37
N ARG A 770 -8.46 -5.14 -13.67
CA ARG A 770 -8.00 -6.00 -14.78
C ARG A 770 -6.47 -6.00 -14.95
N VAL A 771 -5.78 -4.90 -14.63
CA VAL A 771 -4.30 -4.78 -14.71
C VAL A 771 -3.60 -5.07 -13.39
N ARG A 772 -4.34 -5.36 -12.32
CA ARG A 772 -3.77 -5.76 -11.02
C ARG A 772 -2.93 -7.05 -11.14
N ASP A 773 -3.27 -7.90 -12.09
CA ASP A 773 -2.66 -9.21 -12.29
C ASP A 773 -1.61 -9.21 -13.43
N MET A 774 -1.10 -8.04 -13.80
CA MET A 774 -0.13 -7.86 -14.89
C MET A 774 1.22 -7.40 -14.32
N TRP A 775 2.25 -8.23 -14.50
CA TRP A 775 3.60 -7.96 -13.99
C TRP A 775 4.64 -8.24 -15.07
N PRO A 776 5.74 -7.46 -15.14
CA PRO A 776 6.79 -7.70 -16.12
C PRO A 776 7.49 -9.03 -15.83
N THR A 777 7.72 -9.82 -16.88
CA THR A 777 8.49 -11.06 -16.78
C THR A 777 9.90 -10.74 -16.34
N GLN A 778 10.37 -11.37 -15.27
CA GLN A 778 11.72 -11.19 -14.73
C GLN A 778 12.71 -12.21 -15.32
N TRP A 779 12.24 -13.45 -15.51
CA TRP A 779 13.00 -14.52 -16.15
C TRP A 779 12.09 -15.62 -16.69
N MET A 780 12.68 -16.46 -17.52
CA MET A 780 12.09 -17.67 -18.06
C MET A 780 12.92 -18.87 -17.64
N MET A 781 12.25 -19.99 -17.41
CA MET A 781 12.90 -21.25 -17.07
C MET A 781 12.36 -22.37 -17.94
N TYR A 782 13.26 -23.28 -18.29
CA TYR A 782 12.94 -24.49 -19.05
C TYR A 782 13.55 -25.68 -18.34
N THR A 783 12.75 -26.69 -18.07
CA THR A 783 13.19 -27.91 -17.40
C THR A 783 12.84 -29.12 -18.24
N ALA A 784 13.78 -30.06 -18.37
CA ALA A 784 13.55 -31.35 -19.02
C ALA A 784 13.82 -32.47 -18.01
N PRO A 785 12.77 -32.94 -17.29
CA PRO A 785 12.95 -33.79 -16.11
C PRO A 785 13.61 -35.14 -16.43
N ALA A 786 13.35 -35.68 -17.63
CA ALA A 786 13.90 -36.96 -18.08
C ALA A 786 15.43 -36.98 -18.18
N VAL A 787 16.06 -35.82 -18.35
CA VAL A 787 17.52 -35.66 -18.48
C VAL A 787 18.10 -34.75 -17.40
N GLY A 788 17.30 -34.38 -16.39
CA GLY A 788 17.68 -33.48 -15.31
C GLY A 788 18.17 -32.10 -15.77
N PHE A 789 17.73 -31.63 -16.94
CA PHE A 789 18.24 -30.40 -17.54
C PHE A 789 17.46 -29.18 -17.07
N VAL A 790 18.18 -28.10 -16.77
CA VAL A 790 17.63 -26.78 -16.44
C VAL A 790 18.27 -25.74 -17.33
N TYR A 791 17.45 -24.86 -17.90
CA TYR A 791 17.86 -23.67 -18.62
C TYR A 791 17.19 -22.45 -18.00
N PHE A 792 17.97 -21.39 -17.81
CA PHE A 792 17.53 -20.10 -17.31
C PHE A 792 17.81 -19.00 -18.34
N GLU A 793 16.86 -18.08 -18.47
CA GLU A 793 16.98 -16.88 -19.31
C GLU A 793 16.46 -15.66 -18.54
N SER A 794 17.29 -14.65 -18.32
CA SER A 794 16.84 -13.39 -17.75
C SER A 794 16.04 -12.60 -18.79
N ALA A 795 14.93 -12.00 -18.36
CA ALA A 795 14.15 -11.05 -19.17
C ALA A 795 14.59 -9.59 -18.94
N LYS A 796 15.54 -9.36 -18.01
CA LYS A 796 16.09 -8.04 -17.67
C LYS A 796 17.49 -7.81 -18.24
N THR A 797 18.26 -8.88 -18.35
CA THR A 797 19.67 -8.86 -18.76
C THR A 797 19.87 -9.93 -19.81
N PRO A 798 20.90 -9.81 -20.66
CA PRO A 798 21.24 -10.86 -21.63
C PRO A 798 21.88 -12.12 -21.00
N LEU A 799 21.67 -12.36 -19.70
CA LEU A 799 22.18 -13.55 -19.01
C LEU A 799 21.30 -14.77 -19.30
N SER A 800 21.90 -15.81 -19.86
CA SER A 800 21.32 -17.14 -19.97
C SER A 800 22.34 -18.22 -19.68
N PHE A 801 21.91 -19.29 -19.02
CA PHE A 801 22.76 -20.43 -18.71
C PHE A 801 21.94 -21.72 -18.62
N ASN A 802 22.65 -22.84 -18.62
CA ASN A 802 22.05 -24.15 -18.37
C ASN A 802 22.92 -24.98 -17.43
N TYR A 803 22.36 -26.06 -16.90
CA TYR A 803 23.11 -27.10 -16.19
C TYR A 803 22.28 -28.39 -16.17
N LYS A 804 22.94 -29.51 -15.86
CA LYS A 804 22.27 -30.80 -15.66
C LYS A 804 22.44 -31.26 -14.22
N LEU A 805 21.34 -31.67 -13.62
CA LEU A 805 21.31 -32.20 -12.25
C LEU A 805 22.20 -33.43 -12.08
N SER A 806 22.35 -34.25 -13.13
CA SER A 806 23.25 -35.42 -13.15
C SER A 806 24.74 -35.08 -13.03
N ASN A 807 25.12 -33.82 -13.21
CA ASN A 807 26.52 -33.39 -13.07
C ASN A 807 26.90 -33.08 -11.61
N PHE A 808 25.95 -33.18 -10.68
CA PHE A 808 26.19 -32.96 -9.26
C PHE A 808 26.10 -34.27 -8.47
N ASP A 809 26.80 -34.32 -7.35
CA ASP A 809 26.68 -35.40 -6.38
C ASP A 809 25.43 -35.19 -5.52
N LEU A 810 24.47 -36.12 -5.61
CA LEU A 810 23.17 -36.06 -4.94
C LEU A 810 23.03 -37.10 -3.83
N PHE A 811 24.10 -37.85 -3.54
CA PHE A 811 24.07 -38.89 -2.51
C PHE A 811 23.90 -38.28 -1.13
N HIS A 812 23.36 -39.08 -0.20
CA HIS A 812 23.22 -38.65 1.18
C HIS A 812 24.59 -38.36 1.80
N GLY A 813 24.75 -37.14 2.31
CA GLY A 813 26.01 -36.66 2.90
C GLY A 813 26.84 -35.77 1.97
N SER A 814 26.46 -35.62 0.70
CA SER A 814 27.14 -34.73 -0.23
C SER A 814 26.93 -33.25 0.10
N ASP A 815 27.76 -32.38 -0.47
CA ASP A 815 27.68 -30.93 -0.23
C ASP A 815 26.43 -30.30 -0.89
N ILE A 816 25.77 -29.39 -0.16
CA ILE A 816 24.77 -28.49 -0.75
C ILE A 816 25.48 -27.46 -1.63
N LYS A 817 24.99 -27.29 -2.87
CA LYS A 817 25.56 -26.30 -3.81
C LYS A 817 24.63 -25.11 -4.00
N LEU A 818 25.24 -23.95 -4.26
CA LEU A 818 24.56 -22.67 -4.43
C LEU A 818 25.10 -21.91 -5.65
N LEU A 819 24.19 -21.39 -6.46
CA LEU A 819 24.44 -20.41 -7.50
C LEU A 819 23.54 -19.19 -7.25
N ARG A 820 24.14 -18.02 -6.98
CA ARG A 820 23.41 -16.74 -6.89
C ARG A 820 23.45 -16.05 -8.24
N VAL A 821 22.29 -15.68 -8.78
CA VAL A 821 22.20 -15.06 -10.12
C VAL A 821 22.75 -13.63 -10.11
N ARG A 822 22.50 -12.88 -9.03
CA ARG A 822 22.96 -11.49 -8.89
C ARG A 822 24.49 -11.33 -8.88
N ASP A 823 25.22 -12.37 -8.49
CA ASP A 823 26.68 -12.34 -8.36
C ASP A 823 27.37 -12.55 -9.74
N ARG A 824 26.61 -12.71 -10.83
CA ARG A 824 27.12 -13.04 -12.16
C ARG A 824 27.25 -11.79 -13.03
N GLN A 825 28.45 -11.59 -13.60
CA GLN A 825 28.68 -10.56 -14.59
C GLN A 825 27.90 -10.85 -15.89
N GLN A 826 27.44 -9.79 -16.56
CA GLN A 826 26.73 -9.88 -17.84
C GLN A 826 27.69 -10.25 -18.98
N ASP A 827 28.07 -11.53 -19.07
CA ASP A 827 28.95 -12.03 -20.12
C ASP A 827 28.16 -12.51 -21.35
N TRP A 828 27.36 -11.60 -21.93
CA TRP A 828 26.48 -11.93 -23.06
C TRP A 828 27.23 -12.24 -24.35
N GLN A 829 28.46 -11.74 -24.49
CA GLN A 829 29.30 -11.93 -25.68
C GLN A 829 29.67 -13.40 -25.89
N ASN A 830 29.52 -14.18 -24.83
CA ASN A 830 30.00 -15.54 -24.71
C ASN A 830 28.87 -16.59 -24.81
N GLY A 831 27.65 -16.12 -25.06
CA GLY A 831 26.44 -16.93 -25.28
C GLY A 831 25.99 -17.73 -24.05
N THR A 832 25.01 -18.62 -24.25
CA THR A 832 24.58 -19.54 -23.20
C THR A 832 25.67 -20.59 -22.93
N ARG A 833 26.03 -20.78 -21.66
CA ARG A 833 27.04 -21.76 -21.21
C ARG A 833 26.48 -22.73 -20.16
N ASP A 834 27.18 -23.84 -19.99
CA ASP A 834 26.98 -24.76 -18.87
C ASP A 834 27.57 -24.14 -17.59
N PHE A 835 26.71 -23.91 -16.59
CA PHE A 835 27.05 -23.28 -15.31
C PHE A 835 27.31 -24.30 -14.20
N THR A 836 27.43 -25.59 -14.50
CA THR A 836 27.71 -26.64 -13.49
C THR A 836 28.87 -26.26 -12.56
N HIS A 837 29.99 -25.75 -13.12
CA HIS A 837 31.18 -25.36 -12.36
C HIS A 837 31.06 -24.01 -11.63
N GLU A 838 30.03 -23.23 -11.92
CA GLU A 838 29.78 -21.94 -11.27
C GLU A 838 29.08 -22.11 -9.92
N PHE A 839 28.49 -23.28 -9.64
CA PHE A 839 27.92 -23.59 -8.34
C PHE A 839 29.03 -23.78 -7.30
N ARG A 840 28.98 -23.00 -6.22
CA ARG A 840 29.89 -23.14 -5.08
C ARG A 840 29.29 -24.02 -3.98
N ASN A 841 30.13 -24.56 -3.12
CA ASN A 841 29.67 -25.14 -1.86
C ASN A 841 29.00 -24.07 -1.02
N ARG A 842 27.93 -24.45 -0.33
CA ARG A 842 27.31 -23.64 0.71
C ARG A 842 28.35 -23.33 1.80
N GLU A 843 28.41 -22.07 2.21
CA GLU A 843 29.24 -21.58 3.30
C GLU A 843 28.43 -21.34 4.58
N THR A 844 29.11 -21.14 5.73
CA THR A 844 28.45 -20.97 7.04
C THR A 844 27.51 -19.76 7.09
N GLY A 845 27.73 -18.73 6.26
CA GLY A 845 26.86 -17.54 6.17
C GLY A 845 25.69 -17.68 5.19
N ASP A 846 25.59 -18.78 4.44
CA ASP A 846 24.47 -19.01 3.54
C ASP A 846 23.27 -19.60 4.30
N ILE A 847 22.18 -18.83 4.36
CA ILE A 847 20.91 -19.32 4.90
C ILE A 847 20.34 -20.35 3.92
N VAL A 848 20.35 -21.62 4.31
CA VAL A 848 19.83 -22.70 3.46
C VAL A 848 18.31 -22.71 3.57
N PRO A 849 17.59 -22.71 2.45
CA PRO A 849 16.14 -22.79 2.49
C PRO A 849 15.67 -24.06 3.21
N PHE A 850 14.78 -23.89 4.20
CA PHE A 850 13.92 -24.96 4.73
C PHE A 850 14.63 -26.08 5.51
N MET A 851 15.80 -25.81 6.10
CA MET A 851 16.51 -26.72 7.02
C MET A 851 15.97 -26.66 8.44
N VAL A 852 16.07 -27.76 9.20
CA VAL A 852 15.66 -27.81 10.62
C VAL A 852 16.58 -26.97 11.52
N ASP A 853 17.88 -26.90 11.21
CA ASP A 853 18.89 -26.30 12.09
C ASP A 853 19.04 -24.78 11.91
N ASP A 854 18.55 -24.21 10.80
CA ASP A 854 18.71 -22.80 10.45
C ASP A 854 17.56 -21.89 10.95
N PHE A 855 16.52 -22.46 11.59
CA PHE A 855 15.35 -21.69 12.08
C PHE A 855 15.53 -21.09 13.49
N GLY A 856 16.79 -20.90 13.91
CA GLY A 856 17.19 -20.31 15.20
C GLY A 856 17.83 -18.92 15.11
N LEU A 857 17.81 -18.25 13.95
CA LEU A 857 18.29 -16.88 13.79
C LEU A 857 17.14 -15.99 13.29
N PRO A 858 16.93 -14.81 13.91
CA PRO A 858 15.76 -13.96 13.73
C PRO A 858 15.51 -13.49 12.29
#